data_AF-N2ABM8-F1
#
_entry.id   AF-N2ABM8-F1
#
_cell.length_a   1.000
_cell.length_b   1.000
_cell.length_c   1.000
_cell.angle_alpha   90.00
_cell.angle_beta   90.00
_cell.angle_gamma   90.00
#
_symmetry.space_group_name_H-M   'P 1'
#
loop_
_entity.id
_entity.type
_entity.pdbx_description
1 polymer ?
#
loop_
_entity_poly.entity_id
_entity_poly.type
_entity_poly.pdbx_seq_one_letter_code
_entity_poly.pdbx_strand_id
1 'polypeptide(L)'
;MYDKNGFHVQIIRNMNEKEHLHPSVELLYVLEGELKVSIHEKVYQMKRDDVLLVNSSVRHSIASADRNILCWVFYDYRVIVDILENSSGIFLCNSVTDQEKSYDELRTLFRELVYLEVLYSRKSESGKYSLLYSMLDQLVENFMAGESGRNVCNEEYQDDEKLQKIIRYVYRNFQEVVSLSVLAEQMFVSKSTLSRFFKKQTGIYFAEYVSQIRLHCAVNELLYSKKNITTVAMDCGFSYTSALDKVFRENYGMSPSEYRNIMQEKVRSELKQEEVLRLELREQLQEQISIPEEISANGQEIVEISVQEGRLYEKHWKQAVNIGSVHDLTLANVQYHLLCLTEQLGFTYARIWSVFSKRLMICDGSSIGTYNYNALDSVFDFLVSHHIVPDLDFGRRPSTAVRSAGDVIYYEDEGIYFRSRRAWEALFADFIDHVVRRYGKEEVSRWIFEISRDPVHEESGNYYEDPDYDICNVYWFVYQTIKAVVPKARIGGLAGIPDANPKVYEYFFRFCQEKDCRPDFVSFVIFPYIPGQTEDKKPYIRSPERNYETQQIAKMHQMMERTGMAQCALHIVEWNNTVSNRNYLNDSCFRGAYICKKVAEIWDSVDMLCIWMGSDWVSSYYDSFGAANGGSGLLTKDGIRKPAFYAFRFLNLLGSRLITIGEHYIVTKSQSGSYRILCFNFNWYSVSYFLKAENSIRPQEMQAVFLQNQSVTVNLILNDVEDEAAYVVKKRSISQKNGSILDEWGKFQYETNLERADVKYLQEICIPHLSMEKRKAEKRKLHLHLKLETHEFALYHIYKENR
;
A
#
# COMPACT_ATOMS: atom_id res chain seq x y z
N MET A 1 -13.38 -21.92 -18.26
CA MET A 1 -12.82 -20.72 -17.62
C MET A 1 -13.06 -20.89 -16.13
N TYR A 2 -12.04 -21.21 -15.32
CA TYR A 2 -12.21 -21.53 -13.90
C TYR A 2 -10.94 -21.22 -13.12
N ASP A 3 -11.10 -20.69 -11.91
CA ASP A 3 -10.01 -20.68 -10.94
C ASP A 3 -9.75 -22.09 -10.37
N LYS A 4 -8.75 -22.20 -9.48
CA LYS A 4 -8.39 -23.48 -8.84
C LYS A 4 -9.54 -24.11 -8.05
N ASN A 5 -10.55 -23.34 -7.67
CA ASN A 5 -11.69 -23.78 -6.89
C ASN A 5 -12.91 -24.12 -7.77
N GLY A 6 -12.80 -24.01 -9.10
CA GLY A 6 -13.85 -24.40 -10.04
C GLY A 6 -14.94 -23.36 -10.24
N PHE A 7 -14.66 -22.09 -9.91
CA PHE A 7 -15.58 -20.97 -10.15
C PHE A 7 -15.02 -19.99 -11.16
N HIS A 8 -15.91 -19.27 -11.85
CA HIS A 8 -15.52 -18.11 -12.66
C HIS A 8 -16.63 -17.06 -12.71
N VAL A 9 -16.24 -15.79 -12.74
CA VAL A 9 -17.17 -14.65 -12.78
C VAL A 9 -16.69 -13.67 -13.85
N GLN A 10 -17.60 -13.19 -14.69
CA GLN A 10 -17.34 -12.13 -15.67
C GLN A 10 -18.39 -11.04 -15.57
N ILE A 11 -17.94 -9.79 -15.71
CA ILE A 11 -18.82 -8.64 -15.96
C ILE A 11 -18.48 -8.11 -17.34
N ILE A 12 -19.39 -8.27 -18.29
CA ILE A 12 -19.13 -8.02 -19.71
C ILE A 12 -20.18 -7.14 -20.36
N ARG A 13 -19.76 -6.34 -21.33
CA ARG A 13 -20.62 -5.47 -22.14
C ARG A 13 -20.79 -6.04 -23.55
N ASN A 14 -22.01 -6.08 -24.06
CA ASN A 14 -22.36 -6.46 -25.44
C ASN A 14 -21.90 -7.88 -25.84
N MET A 15 -22.18 -8.86 -24.99
CA MET A 15 -21.72 -10.23 -25.22
C MET A 15 -22.40 -10.89 -26.42
N ASN A 16 -21.61 -11.54 -27.28
CA ASN A 16 -22.10 -12.37 -28.37
C ASN A 16 -21.33 -13.69 -28.38
N GLU A 17 -22.04 -14.78 -28.13
CA GLU A 17 -21.49 -16.13 -28.24
C GLU A 17 -22.25 -16.95 -29.26
N LYS A 18 -21.48 -17.56 -30.16
CA LYS A 18 -22.02 -18.51 -31.13
C LYS A 18 -22.50 -19.77 -30.41
N GLU A 19 -23.35 -20.51 -31.09
CA GLU A 19 -23.86 -21.78 -30.57
C GLU A 19 -22.72 -22.73 -30.22
N HIS A 20 -22.72 -23.18 -28.96
CA HIS A 20 -21.75 -24.11 -28.43
C HIS A 20 -22.36 -24.91 -27.26
N LEU A 21 -21.60 -25.87 -26.73
CA LEU A 21 -21.96 -26.62 -25.54
C LEU A 21 -20.70 -26.88 -24.71
N HIS A 22 -20.85 -26.85 -23.39
CA HIS A 22 -19.76 -27.10 -22.46
C HIS A 22 -20.31 -27.54 -21.10
N PRO A 23 -19.48 -28.07 -20.20
CA PRO A 23 -20.00 -28.71 -18.99
C PRO A 23 -20.29 -27.78 -17.83
N SER A 24 -20.01 -26.51 -17.98
CA SER A 24 -20.28 -25.54 -16.94
C SER A 24 -21.78 -25.44 -16.71
N VAL A 25 -22.17 -25.24 -15.45
CA VAL A 25 -23.45 -24.60 -15.18
C VAL A 25 -23.20 -23.10 -15.21
N GLU A 26 -24.01 -22.38 -15.98
CA GLU A 26 -23.89 -20.94 -16.14
C GLU A 26 -25.08 -20.24 -15.54
N LEU A 27 -24.84 -19.18 -14.80
CA LEU A 27 -25.87 -18.33 -14.23
C LEU A 27 -25.68 -16.91 -14.76
N LEU A 28 -26.67 -16.43 -15.49
CA LEU A 28 -26.70 -15.17 -16.22
C LEU A 28 -27.59 -14.17 -15.48
N TYR A 29 -27.08 -12.97 -15.23
CA TYR A 29 -27.85 -11.86 -14.63
C TYR A 29 -27.65 -10.56 -15.39
N VAL A 30 -28.75 -9.98 -15.89
CA VAL A 30 -28.71 -8.73 -16.66
C VAL A 30 -28.68 -7.53 -15.73
N LEU A 31 -27.52 -6.86 -15.67
CA LEU A 31 -27.35 -5.63 -14.90
C LEU A 31 -27.98 -4.43 -15.60
N GLU A 32 -27.83 -4.36 -16.92
CA GLU A 32 -28.34 -3.27 -17.75
C GLU A 32 -28.67 -3.76 -19.16
N GLY A 33 -29.72 -3.20 -19.77
CA GLY A 33 -30.11 -3.50 -21.16
C GLY A 33 -30.90 -4.80 -21.31
N GLU A 34 -30.83 -5.38 -22.51
CA GLU A 34 -31.52 -6.62 -22.88
C GLU A 34 -30.61 -7.50 -23.75
N LEU A 35 -30.81 -8.83 -23.69
CA LEU A 35 -30.10 -9.81 -24.52
C LEU A 35 -30.96 -11.04 -24.81
N LYS A 36 -30.61 -11.77 -25.87
CA LYS A 36 -31.27 -13.03 -26.25
C LYS A 36 -30.38 -14.21 -25.88
N VAL A 37 -30.96 -15.17 -25.18
CA VAL A 37 -30.34 -16.48 -24.95
C VAL A 37 -31.15 -17.54 -25.68
N SER A 38 -30.52 -18.27 -26.60
CA SER A 38 -31.14 -19.42 -27.25
C SER A 38 -30.66 -20.69 -26.58
N ILE A 39 -31.57 -21.53 -26.12
CA ILE A 39 -31.29 -22.83 -25.50
C ILE A 39 -32.12 -23.87 -26.24
N HIS A 40 -31.45 -24.84 -26.87
CA HIS A 40 -32.09 -25.73 -27.85
C HIS A 40 -32.83 -24.92 -28.95
N GLU A 41 -34.13 -25.18 -29.16
CA GLU A 41 -34.96 -24.47 -30.15
C GLU A 41 -35.72 -23.26 -29.56
N LYS A 42 -35.59 -22.99 -28.25
CA LYS A 42 -36.30 -21.91 -27.55
C LYS A 42 -35.41 -20.67 -27.44
N VAL A 43 -36.00 -19.49 -27.62
CA VAL A 43 -35.31 -18.20 -27.49
C VAL A 43 -35.92 -17.42 -26.34
N TYR A 44 -35.08 -17.03 -25.38
CA TYR A 44 -35.46 -16.24 -24.21
C TYR A 44 -34.95 -14.81 -24.38
N GLN A 45 -35.85 -13.83 -24.29
CA GLN A 45 -35.50 -12.42 -24.26
C GLN A 45 -35.35 -11.99 -22.80
N MET A 46 -34.11 -11.82 -22.34
CA MET A 46 -33.81 -11.38 -20.98
C MET A 46 -33.72 -9.86 -20.92
N LYS A 47 -34.27 -9.27 -19.86
CA LYS A 47 -34.23 -7.84 -19.54
C LYS A 47 -33.49 -7.63 -18.23
N ARG A 48 -33.22 -6.36 -17.89
CA ARG A 48 -32.67 -5.95 -16.60
C ARG A 48 -33.36 -6.69 -15.44
N ASP A 49 -32.55 -7.19 -14.51
CA ASP A 49 -32.94 -7.97 -13.32
C ASP A 49 -33.43 -9.41 -13.57
N ASP A 50 -33.41 -9.88 -14.83
CA ASP A 50 -33.65 -11.30 -15.14
C ASP A 50 -32.44 -12.17 -14.78
N VAL A 51 -32.74 -13.37 -14.28
CA VAL A 51 -31.79 -14.44 -13.95
C VAL A 51 -32.15 -15.66 -14.78
N LEU A 52 -31.17 -16.22 -15.50
CA LEU A 52 -31.34 -17.45 -16.27
C LEU A 52 -30.14 -18.37 -16.04
N LEU A 53 -30.42 -19.65 -15.85
CA LEU A 53 -29.41 -20.69 -15.73
C LEU A 53 -29.38 -21.57 -16.99
N VAL A 54 -28.18 -21.83 -17.50
CA VAL A 54 -27.92 -22.86 -18.52
C VAL A 54 -27.28 -24.08 -17.86
N ASN A 55 -27.91 -25.25 -18.04
CA ASN A 55 -27.49 -26.49 -17.39
C ASN A 55 -26.29 -27.15 -18.11
N SER A 56 -25.72 -28.11 -17.37
CA SER A 56 -24.81 -29.16 -17.81
C SER A 56 -24.88 -29.59 -19.27
N SER A 57 -23.94 -29.18 -20.15
CA SER A 57 -23.81 -29.68 -21.53
C SER A 57 -25.03 -29.44 -22.41
N VAL A 58 -25.74 -28.34 -22.16
CA VAL A 58 -26.85 -27.86 -22.98
C VAL A 58 -26.33 -26.93 -24.07
N ARG A 59 -26.80 -27.13 -25.31
CA ARG A 59 -26.48 -26.23 -26.43
C ARG A 59 -27.15 -24.89 -26.25
N HIS A 60 -26.36 -23.83 -26.32
CA HIS A 60 -26.87 -22.49 -26.19
C HIS A 60 -26.04 -21.46 -26.97
N SER A 61 -26.62 -20.29 -27.18
CA SER A 61 -25.96 -19.10 -27.75
C SER A 61 -26.49 -17.84 -27.11
N ILE A 62 -25.67 -16.78 -27.11
CA ILE A 62 -26.02 -15.47 -26.56
C ILE A 62 -25.88 -14.43 -27.66
N ALA A 63 -26.92 -13.66 -27.90
CA ALA A 63 -26.94 -12.60 -28.89
C ALA A 63 -27.37 -11.26 -28.27
N SER A 64 -26.51 -10.26 -28.41
CA SER A 64 -26.73 -8.89 -27.97
C SER A 64 -27.05 -7.98 -29.15
N ALA A 65 -28.20 -7.30 -29.12
CA ALA A 65 -28.60 -6.35 -30.16
C ALA A 65 -28.18 -4.89 -29.87
N ASP A 66 -28.20 -4.49 -28.59
CA ASP A 66 -27.96 -3.12 -28.11
C ASP A 66 -26.93 -3.08 -26.96
N ARG A 67 -26.70 -1.90 -26.36
CA ARG A 67 -25.83 -1.76 -25.17
C ARG A 67 -26.43 -2.53 -23.98
N ASN A 68 -25.73 -3.56 -23.49
CA ASN A 68 -26.08 -4.27 -22.26
C ASN A 68 -24.86 -4.56 -21.38
N ILE A 69 -25.11 -4.87 -20.11
CA ILE A 69 -24.13 -5.33 -19.14
C ILE A 69 -24.65 -6.62 -18.50
N LEU A 70 -23.85 -7.67 -18.57
CA LEU A 70 -24.15 -9.00 -18.06
C LEU A 70 -23.16 -9.37 -16.95
N CYS A 71 -23.68 -9.79 -15.80
CA CYS A 71 -22.90 -10.53 -14.81
C CYS A 71 -23.11 -12.03 -15.05
N TRP A 72 -22.02 -12.75 -15.26
CA TRP A 72 -22.04 -14.15 -15.66
C TRP A 72 -21.18 -14.99 -14.73
N VAL A 73 -21.82 -15.94 -14.06
CA VAL A 73 -21.17 -16.86 -13.12
C VAL A 73 -21.13 -18.25 -13.72
N PHE A 74 -19.98 -18.92 -13.62
CA PHE A 74 -19.77 -20.28 -14.09
C PHE A 74 -19.40 -21.17 -12.91
N TYR A 75 -20.05 -22.33 -12.83
CA TYR A 75 -19.69 -23.42 -11.94
C TYR A 75 -19.14 -24.58 -12.75
N ASP A 76 -17.94 -25.06 -12.40
CA ASP A 76 -17.40 -26.29 -12.97
C ASP A 76 -18.28 -27.46 -12.52
N TYR A 77 -18.61 -28.36 -13.43
CA TYR A 77 -19.45 -29.52 -13.12
C TYR A 77 -18.92 -30.35 -11.95
N ARG A 78 -17.59 -30.36 -11.72
CA ARG A 78 -16.97 -31.04 -10.58
C ARG A 78 -17.45 -30.47 -9.24
N VAL A 79 -17.52 -29.14 -9.13
CA VAL A 79 -18.01 -28.46 -7.92
C VAL A 79 -19.45 -28.88 -7.62
N ILE A 80 -20.30 -28.92 -8.66
CA ILE A 80 -21.70 -29.33 -8.54
C ILE A 80 -21.82 -30.79 -8.07
N VAL A 81 -21.06 -31.71 -8.69
CA VAL A 81 -21.11 -33.14 -8.35
C VAL A 81 -20.59 -33.43 -6.95
N ASP A 82 -19.54 -32.73 -6.52
CA ASP A 82 -18.92 -32.91 -5.21
C ASP A 82 -19.84 -32.42 -4.10
N ILE A 83 -20.50 -31.27 -4.27
CA ILE A 83 -21.44 -30.70 -3.29
C ILE A 83 -22.73 -31.53 -3.21
N LEU A 84 -23.22 -32.02 -4.35
CA LEU A 84 -24.47 -32.78 -4.42
C LEU A 84 -24.30 -34.28 -4.16
N GLU A 85 -23.16 -34.72 -3.62
CA GLU A 85 -22.86 -36.12 -3.29
C GLU A 85 -23.21 -37.11 -4.43
N ASN A 86 -22.94 -36.74 -5.69
CA ASN A 86 -23.31 -37.53 -6.87
C ASN A 86 -24.81 -37.55 -7.23
N SER A 87 -25.57 -36.51 -6.90
CA SER A 87 -26.90 -36.31 -7.51
C SER A 87 -26.77 -35.62 -8.89
N SER A 88 -27.80 -35.75 -9.73
CA SER A 88 -27.87 -35.04 -11.03
C SER A 88 -28.40 -33.62 -10.76
N GLY A 89 -27.49 -32.64 -10.69
CA GLY A 89 -27.83 -31.24 -10.42
C GLY A 89 -28.47 -30.55 -11.63
N ILE A 90 -29.74 -30.85 -11.90
CA ILE A 90 -30.56 -30.12 -12.89
C ILE A 90 -31.29 -29.00 -12.16
N PHE A 91 -31.10 -27.77 -12.63
CA PHE A 91 -31.71 -26.58 -12.06
C PHE A 91 -32.73 -25.97 -13.01
N LEU A 92 -33.92 -25.68 -12.49
CA LEU A 92 -35.00 -24.98 -13.18
C LEU A 92 -35.03 -23.52 -12.69
N CYS A 93 -34.10 -22.70 -13.21
CA CYS A 93 -33.91 -21.30 -12.85
C CYS A 93 -34.00 -20.43 -14.10
N ASN A 94 -35.17 -19.84 -14.35
CA ASN A 94 -35.42 -18.98 -15.49
C ASN A 94 -36.54 -17.98 -15.18
N SER A 95 -36.16 -16.77 -14.74
CA SER A 95 -37.11 -15.73 -14.36
C SER A 95 -37.95 -15.19 -15.53
N VAL A 96 -37.55 -15.46 -16.78
CA VAL A 96 -38.29 -15.01 -17.98
C VAL A 96 -39.60 -15.78 -18.13
N THR A 97 -39.61 -17.06 -17.75
CA THR A 97 -40.78 -17.95 -17.91
C THR A 97 -41.41 -18.38 -16.60
N ASP A 98 -40.69 -18.32 -15.49
CA ASP A 98 -41.16 -18.74 -14.18
C ASP A 98 -41.56 -17.53 -13.32
N GLN A 99 -42.86 -17.40 -13.06
CA GLN A 99 -43.43 -16.34 -12.22
C GLN A 99 -43.84 -16.84 -10.83
N GLU A 100 -43.73 -18.14 -10.55
CA GLU A 100 -44.20 -18.73 -9.29
C GLU A 100 -43.12 -18.72 -8.20
N LYS A 101 -41.84 -18.74 -8.60
CA LYS A 101 -40.69 -18.69 -7.67
C LYS A 101 -40.19 -17.27 -7.43
N SER A 102 -39.68 -17.03 -6.21
CA SER A 102 -38.95 -15.80 -5.91
C SER A 102 -37.49 -15.89 -6.38
N TYR A 103 -37.01 -14.82 -7.00
CA TYR A 103 -35.63 -14.67 -7.47
C TYR A 103 -34.86 -13.60 -6.68
N ASP A 104 -35.47 -13.01 -5.65
CA ASP A 104 -34.95 -11.82 -4.97
C ASP A 104 -33.65 -12.06 -4.21
N GLU A 105 -33.49 -13.25 -3.63
CA GLU A 105 -32.26 -13.66 -2.96
C GLU A 105 -31.10 -13.80 -3.97
N LEU A 106 -31.31 -14.49 -5.10
CA LEU A 106 -30.30 -14.58 -6.17
C LEU A 106 -29.94 -13.20 -6.73
N ARG A 107 -30.93 -12.33 -6.97
CA ARG A 107 -30.68 -10.94 -7.41
C ARG A 107 -29.84 -10.17 -6.40
N THR A 108 -30.09 -10.36 -5.10
CA THR A 108 -29.33 -9.72 -4.03
C THR A 108 -27.89 -10.22 -4.00
N LEU A 109 -27.68 -11.54 -4.06
CA LEU A 109 -26.35 -12.14 -4.13
C LEU A 109 -25.57 -11.69 -5.38
N PHE A 110 -26.24 -11.56 -6.52
CA PHE A 110 -25.63 -11.00 -7.73
C PHE A 110 -25.19 -9.55 -7.55
N ARG A 111 -26.03 -8.70 -6.95
CA ARG A 111 -25.67 -7.31 -6.66
C ARG A 111 -24.50 -7.22 -5.68
N GLU A 112 -24.48 -8.05 -4.64
CA GLU A 112 -23.36 -8.14 -3.71
C GLU A 112 -22.08 -8.64 -4.38
N LEU A 113 -22.18 -9.61 -5.28
CA LEU A 113 -21.05 -10.13 -6.04
C LEU A 113 -20.47 -9.08 -6.98
N VAL A 114 -21.32 -8.37 -7.71
CA VAL A 114 -20.91 -7.26 -8.59
C VAL A 114 -20.31 -6.14 -7.76
N TYR A 115 -20.90 -5.81 -6.61
CA TYR A 115 -20.33 -4.85 -5.68
C TYR A 115 -18.93 -5.27 -5.21
N LEU A 116 -18.72 -6.53 -4.86
CA LEU A 116 -17.40 -7.05 -4.49
C LEU A 116 -16.40 -7.00 -5.66
N GLU A 117 -16.81 -7.37 -6.86
CA GLU A 117 -15.97 -7.39 -8.07
C GLU A 117 -15.60 -5.99 -8.60
N VAL A 118 -16.42 -4.97 -8.30
CA VAL A 118 -16.29 -3.61 -8.83
C VAL A 118 -15.72 -2.62 -7.80
N LEU A 119 -16.15 -2.67 -6.54
CA LEU A 119 -15.89 -1.60 -5.56
C LEU A 119 -14.85 -1.93 -4.47
N TYR A 120 -14.50 -3.20 -4.27
CA TYR A 120 -13.72 -3.63 -3.11
C TYR A 120 -12.39 -4.31 -3.46
N SER A 121 -11.27 -3.77 -2.96
CA SER A 121 -10.00 -4.51 -2.88
C SER A 121 -9.90 -5.23 -1.53
N ARG A 122 -10.33 -6.50 -1.48
CA ARG A 122 -10.33 -7.30 -0.24
C ARG A 122 -8.95 -7.93 0.03
N LYS A 123 -8.78 -8.45 1.26
CA LYS A 123 -7.58 -9.19 1.70
C LYS A 123 -7.43 -10.56 1.03
N SER A 124 -8.55 -11.12 0.57
CA SER A 124 -8.71 -12.48 0.09
C SER A 124 -9.97 -12.57 -0.77
N GLU A 125 -10.00 -13.58 -1.64
CA GLU A 125 -11.17 -13.95 -2.44
C GLU A 125 -12.28 -14.66 -1.63
N SER A 126 -12.09 -14.82 -0.31
CA SER A 126 -13.02 -15.58 0.54
C SER A 126 -14.44 -15.00 0.57
N GLY A 127 -14.58 -13.66 0.48
CA GLY A 127 -15.91 -13.03 0.39
C GLY A 127 -16.62 -13.37 -0.92
N LYS A 128 -15.89 -13.33 -2.04
CA LYS A 128 -16.39 -13.77 -3.35
C LYS A 128 -16.78 -15.24 -3.30
N TYR A 129 -15.91 -16.11 -2.79
CA TYR A 129 -16.23 -17.54 -2.67
C TYR A 129 -17.43 -17.79 -1.77
N SER A 130 -17.55 -17.05 -0.65
CA SER A 130 -18.74 -17.14 0.22
C SER A 130 -20.01 -16.85 -0.57
N LEU A 131 -20.04 -15.77 -1.37
CA LEU A 131 -21.21 -15.45 -2.19
C LEU A 131 -21.47 -16.50 -3.26
N LEU A 132 -20.44 -17.01 -3.93
CA LEU A 132 -20.60 -18.05 -4.95
C LEU A 132 -21.16 -19.35 -4.35
N TYR A 133 -20.70 -19.75 -3.16
CA TYR A 133 -21.30 -20.89 -2.45
C TYR A 133 -22.73 -20.60 -1.99
N SER A 134 -23.03 -19.39 -1.50
CA SER A 134 -24.40 -19.00 -1.16
C SER A 134 -25.34 -18.98 -2.37
N MET A 135 -24.85 -18.55 -3.54
CA MET A 135 -25.63 -18.61 -4.79
C MET A 135 -25.90 -20.06 -5.20
N LEU A 136 -24.91 -20.93 -5.05
CA LEU A 136 -25.10 -22.35 -5.34
C LEU A 136 -26.08 -23.00 -4.36
N ASP A 137 -25.99 -22.70 -3.07
CA ASP A 137 -26.95 -23.14 -2.04
C ASP A 137 -28.38 -22.74 -2.41
N GLN A 138 -28.57 -21.48 -2.83
CA GLN A 138 -29.85 -20.99 -3.35
C GLN A 138 -30.35 -21.78 -4.56
N LEU A 139 -29.47 -22.09 -5.51
CA LEU A 139 -29.81 -22.95 -6.65
C LEU A 139 -30.26 -24.34 -6.19
N VAL A 140 -29.58 -24.93 -5.21
CA VAL A 140 -29.90 -26.26 -4.69
C VAL A 140 -31.23 -26.29 -3.95
N GLU A 141 -31.46 -25.36 -3.03
CA GLU A 141 -32.66 -25.35 -2.18
C GLU A 141 -33.93 -24.96 -2.96
N ASN A 142 -33.83 -23.98 -3.86
CA ASN A 142 -35.01 -23.35 -4.47
C ASN A 142 -35.21 -23.70 -5.95
N PHE A 143 -34.15 -24.09 -6.66
CA PHE A 143 -34.20 -24.28 -8.11
C PHE A 143 -33.85 -25.69 -8.58
N MET A 144 -33.33 -26.56 -7.72
CA MET A 144 -33.06 -27.95 -8.07
C MET A 144 -34.37 -28.73 -8.28
N ALA A 145 -34.44 -29.52 -9.34
CA ALA A 145 -35.61 -30.35 -9.59
C ALA A 145 -35.72 -31.52 -8.59
N GLY A 146 -36.61 -31.41 -7.60
CA GLY A 146 -36.94 -32.47 -6.65
C GLY A 146 -37.74 -33.63 -7.27
N GLU A 147 -37.83 -34.77 -6.57
CA GLU A 147 -38.56 -35.97 -7.04
C GLU A 147 -40.03 -35.72 -7.38
N SER A 148 -40.68 -34.77 -6.71
CA SER A 148 -42.08 -34.39 -6.97
C SER A 148 -42.24 -33.44 -8.17
N GLY A 149 -41.24 -32.61 -8.46
CA GLY A 149 -41.18 -31.79 -9.69
C GLY A 149 -40.87 -32.62 -10.94
N ARG A 150 -40.20 -33.77 -10.77
CA ARG A 150 -39.96 -34.74 -11.86
C ARG A 150 -41.26 -35.32 -12.43
N ASN A 151 -42.30 -35.46 -11.62
CA ASN A 151 -43.57 -36.04 -12.07
C ASN A 151 -44.47 -35.10 -12.90
N VAL A 152 -44.26 -33.78 -12.82
CA VAL A 152 -45.08 -32.78 -13.54
C VAL A 152 -44.50 -32.49 -14.94
N CYS A 153 -43.21 -32.76 -15.18
CA CYS A 153 -42.50 -32.47 -16.45
C CYS A 153 -42.08 -33.74 -17.23
N ASN A 154 -42.83 -34.83 -17.06
CA ASN A 154 -42.39 -36.23 -17.24
C ASN A 154 -41.92 -36.70 -18.64
N GLU A 155 -41.93 -35.87 -19.70
CA GLU A 155 -41.38 -36.26 -21.03
C GLU A 155 -40.10 -35.49 -21.43
N GLU A 156 -39.87 -34.27 -20.95
CA GLU A 156 -38.70 -33.45 -21.36
C GLU A 156 -37.43 -33.82 -20.56
N TYR A 157 -37.55 -34.22 -19.28
CA TYR A 157 -36.38 -34.35 -18.36
C TYR A 157 -35.96 -35.79 -18.01
N GLN A 158 -36.71 -36.83 -18.43
CA GLN A 158 -36.33 -38.23 -18.18
C GLN A 158 -35.11 -38.64 -19.02
N ASP A 159 -35.04 -38.11 -20.24
CA ASP A 159 -33.86 -38.21 -21.09
C ASP A 159 -32.68 -37.41 -20.49
N ASP A 160 -32.94 -36.31 -19.76
CA ASP A 160 -31.88 -35.54 -19.10
C ASP A 160 -31.21 -36.29 -17.93
N GLU A 161 -31.94 -37.03 -17.09
CA GLU A 161 -31.31 -37.79 -15.99
C GLU A 161 -30.35 -38.87 -16.53
N LYS A 162 -30.79 -39.57 -17.57
CA LYS A 162 -29.98 -40.58 -18.25
C LYS A 162 -28.77 -39.93 -18.92
N LEU A 163 -28.94 -38.75 -19.52
CA LEU A 163 -27.85 -37.95 -20.06
C LEU A 163 -26.87 -37.48 -18.97
N GLN A 164 -27.35 -36.98 -17.82
CA GLN A 164 -26.51 -36.51 -16.72
C GLN A 164 -25.66 -37.63 -16.11
N LYS A 165 -26.17 -38.86 -16.05
CA LYS A 165 -25.37 -40.04 -15.67
C LYS A 165 -24.23 -40.29 -16.66
N ILE A 166 -24.51 -40.15 -17.96
CA ILE A 166 -23.49 -40.27 -19.02
C ILE A 166 -22.45 -39.14 -18.91
N ILE A 167 -22.90 -37.89 -18.74
CA ILE A 167 -22.04 -36.72 -18.56
C ILE A 167 -21.13 -36.92 -17.34
N ARG A 168 -21.69 -37.31 -16.20
CA ARG A 168 -20.90 -37.58 -14.98
C ARG A 168 -19.85 -38.66 -15.17
N TYR A 169 -20.20 -39.75 -15.86
CA TYR A 169 -19.22 -40.78 -16.19
C TYR A 169 -18.08 -40.24 -17.05
N VAL A 170 -18.39 -39.46 -18.09
CA VAL A 170 -17.37 -38.81 -18.91
C VAL A 170 -16.51 -37.87 -18.07
N TYR A 171 -17.11 -37.01 -17.24
CA TYR A 171 -16.37 -36.05 -16.39
C TYR A 171 -15.41 -36.68 -15.39
N ARG A 172 -15.75 -37.86 -14.86
CA ARG A 172 -14.89 -38.58 -13.93
C ARG A 172 -13.74 -39.32 -14.60
N ASN A 173 -13.89 -39.65 -15.87
CA ASN A 173 -12.99 -40.58 -16.55
C ASN A 173 -12.36 -39.99 -17.81
N PHE A 174 -12.60 -38.71 -18.17
CA PHE A 174 -12.13 -38.15 -19.44
C PHE A 174 -10.60 -38.16 -19.59
N GLN A 175 -9.85 -38.15 -18.48
CA GLN A 175 -8.39 -38.27 -18.46
C GLN A 175 -7.91 -39.69 -18.81
N GLU A 176 -8.77 -40.69 -18.64
CA GLU A 176 -8.53 -42.10 -18.91
C GLU A 176 -9.25 -42.57 -20.18
N VAL A 177 -9.13 -43.86 -20.52
CA VAL A 177 -9.85 -44.45 -21.66
C VAL A 177 -11.35 -44.54 -21.35
N VAL A 178 -12.13 -43.60 -21.89
CA VAL A 178 -13.60 -43.59 -21.77
C VAL A 178 -14.23 -44.50 -22.84
N SER A 179 -14.90 -45.57 -22.43
CA SER A 179 -15.60 -46.47 -23.36
C SER A 179 -17.12 -46.43 -23.19
N LEU A 180 -17.81 -46.19 -24.31
CA LEU A 180 -19.27 -46.28 -24.38
C LEU A 180 -19.78 -47.71 -24.09
N SER A 181 -18.95 -48.75 -24.29
CA SER A 181 -19.36 -50.13 -23.99
C SER A 181 -19.51 -50.37 -22.48
N VAL A 182 -18.55 -49.88 -21.69
CA VAL A 182 -18.56 -49.99 -20.22
C VAL A 182 -19.79 -49.27 -19.66
N LEU A 183 -20.09 -48.09 -20.17
CA LEU A 183 -21.26 -47.32 -19.75
C LEU A 183 -22.58 -47.99 -20.16
N ALA A 184 -22.62 -48.59 -21.35
CA ALA A 184 -23.80 -49.33 -21.82
C ALA A 184 -24.11 -50.56 -20.93
N GLU A 185 -23.07 -51.28 -20.50
CA GLU A 185 -23.17 -52.38 -19.54
C GLU A 185 -23.68 -51.89 -18.17
N GLN A 186 -23.11 -50.81 -17.64
CA GLN A 186 -23.54 -50.21 -16.36
C GLN A 186 -25.00 -49.72 -16.38
N MET A 187 -25.50 -49.32 -17.56
CA MET A 187 -26.86 -48.81 -17.76
C MET A 187 -27.83 -49.89 -18.27
N PHE A 188 -27.41 -51.14 -18.37
CA PHE A 188 -28.20 -52.27 -18.87
C PHE A 188 -28.85 -52.04 -20.25
N VAL A 189 -28.15 -51.35 -21.17
CA VAL A 189 -28.61 -51.08 -22.53
C VAL A 189 -27.56 -51.50 -23.57
N SER A 190 -27.97 -51.73 -24.81
CA SER A 190 -27.00 -51.99 -25.88
C SER A 190 -26.21 -50.73 -26.24
N LYS A 191 -24.94 -50.89 -26.65
CA LYS A 191 -24.07 -49.80 -27.14
C LYS A 191 -24.74 -48.98 -28.26
N SER A 192 -25.47 -49.64 -29.16
CA SER A 192 -26.15 -48.98 -30.28
C SER A 192 -27.35 -48.15 -29.83
N THR A 193 -28.07 -48.58 -28.80
CA THR A 193 -29.16 -47.82 -28.19
C THR A 193 -28.61 -46.61 -27.43
N LEU A 194 -27.55 -46.78 -26.63
CA LEU A 194 -26.93 -45.68 -25.88
C LEU A 194 -26.30 -44.63 -26.81
N SER A 195 -25.64 -45.05 -27.91
CA SER A 195 -25.07 -44.15 -28.91
C SER A 195 -26.14 -43.30 -29.61
N ARG A 196 -27.25 -43.92 -30.05
CA ARG A 196 -28.37 -43.20 -30.67
C ARG A 196 -29.05 -42.25 -29.70
N PHE A 197 -29.24 -42.70 -28.46
CA PHE A 197 -29.78 -41.87 -27.38
C PHE A 197 -28.91 -40.64 -27.13
N PHE A 198 -27.59 -40.83 -26.94
CA PHE A 198 -26.66 -39.72 -26.69
C PHE A 198 -26.60 -38.72 -27.84
N LYS A 199 -26.58 -39.22 -29.09
CA LYS A 199 -26.59 -38.36 -30.28
C LYS A 199 -27.90 -37.59 -30.42
N LYS A 200 -29.05 -38.21 -30.10
CA LYS A 200 -30.35 -37.51 -30.11
C LYS A 200 -30.33 -36.34 -29.12
N GLN A 201 -29.77 -36.55 -27.93
CA GLN A 201 -29.78 -35.55 -26.86
C GLN A 201 -28.73 -34.44 -27.03
N THR A 202 -27.50 -34.78 -27.37
CA THR A 202 -26.39 -33.80 -27.48
C THR A 202 -26.18 -33.28 -28.90
N GLY A 203 -26.81 -33.92 -29.89
CA GLY A 203 -26.62 -33.69 -31.32
C GLY A 203 -25.25 -34.13 -31.88
N ILE A 204 -24.34 -34.66 -31.05
CA ILE A 204 -23.01 -35.16 -31.46
C ILE A 204 -22.77 -36.60 -31.00
N TYR A 205 -21.78 -37.27 -31.58
CA TYR A 205 -21.44 -38.63 -31.16
C TYR A 205 -20.67 -38.64 -29.84
N PHE A 206 -20.79 -39.72 -29.06
CA PHE A 206 -20.14 -39.84 -27.75
C PHE A 206 -18.62 -39.61 -27.78
N ALA A 207 -17.91 -40.16 -28.76
CA ALA A 207 -16.45 -39.98 -28.88
C ALA A 207 -16.07 -38.52 -29.20
N GLU A 208 -16.90 -37.84 -29.99
CA GLU A 208 -16.75 -36.42 -30.30
C GLU A 208 -16.99 -35.57 -29.06
N TYR A 209 -18.02 -35.89 -28.26
CA TYR A 209 -18.28 -35.23 -26.98
C TYR A 209 -17.13 -35.40 -25.98
N VAL A 210 -16.59 -36.61 -25.80
CA VAL A 210 -15.40 -36.83 -24.95
C VAL A 210 -14.23 -35.99 -25.47
N SER A 211 -14.04 -35.93 -26.79
CA SER A 211 -12.98 -35.11 -27.39
C SER A 211 -13.20 -33.61 -27.14
N GLN A 212 -14.43 -33.12 -27.18
CA GLN A 212 -14.77 -31.73 -26.84
C GLN A 212 -14.53 -31.43 -25.35
N ILE A 213 -14.84 -32.36 -24.44
CA ILE A 213 -14.54 -32.19 -23.01
C ILE A 213 -13.03 -32.09 -22.76
N ARG A 214 -12.25 -32.98 -23.39
CA ARG A 214 -10.78 -32.95 -23.33
C ARG A 214 -10.23 -31.66 -23.93
N LEU A 215 -10.79 -31.22 -25.05
CA LEU A 215 -10.42 -29.96 -25.71
C LEU A 215 -10.73 -28.75 -24.82
N HIS A 216 -11.88 -28.71 -24.15
CA HIS A 216 -12.24 -27.66 -23.20
C HIS A 216 -11.24 -27.60 -22.03
N CYS A 217 -10.86 -28.76 -21.48
CA CYS A 217 -9.80 -28.85 -20.47
C CYS A 217 -8.46 -28.30 -21.00
N ALA A 218 -8.09 -28.67 -22.23
CA ALA A 218 -6.84 -28.21 -22.85
C ALA A 218 -6.85 -26.70 -23.08
N VAL A 219 -7.95 -26.12 -23.57
CA VAL A 219 -8.07 -24.66 -23.73
C VAL A 219 -7.86 -23.94 -22.40
N ASN A 220 -8.46 -24.42 -21.31
CA ASN A 220 -8.25 -23.83 -19.97
C ASN A 220 -6.77 -23.89 -19.54
N GLU A 221 -6.12 -25.04 -19.68
CA GLU A 221 -4.69 -25.20 -19.35
C GLU A 221 -3.77 -24.36 -20.24
N LEU A 222 -4.10 -24.18 -21.53
CA LEU A 222 -3.31 -23.37 -22.46
C LEU A 222 -3.29 -21.90 -22.09
N LEU A 223 -4.41 -21.38 -21.59
CA LEU A 223 -4.56 -19.95 -21.26
C LEU A 223 -3.99 -19.60 -19.89
N TYR A 224 -4.14 -20.48 -18.90
CA TYR A 224 -3.91 -20.13 -17.49
C TYR A 224 -2.76 -20.88 -16.82
N SER A 225 -2.14 -21.85 -17.50
CA SER A 225 -0.95 -22.52 -16.99
C SER A 225 0.28 -22.27 -17.86
N LYS A 226 1.45 -22.33 -17.23
CA LYS A 226 2.75 -22.28 -17.92
C LYS A 226 3.21 -23.66 -18.40
N LYS A 227 2.34 -24.68 -18.33
CA LYS A 227 2.67 -26.05 -18.75
C LYS A 227 2.98 -26.07 -20.24
N ASN A 228 3.92 -26.91 -20.65
CA ASN A 228 4.18 -27.12 -22.08
C ASN A 228 3.01 -27.90 -22.71
N ILE A 229 2.84 -27.80 -24.04
CA ILE A 229 1.70 -28.38 -24.77
C ILE A 229 1.62 -29.89 -24.60
N THR A 230 2.76 -30.57 -24.44
CA THR A 230 2.82 -32.02 -24.20
C THR A 230 2.18 -32.38 -22.86
N THR A 231 2.54 -31.68 -21.78
CA THR A 231 1.93 -31.87 -20.47
C THR A 231 0.43 -31.54 -20.51
N VAL A 232 0.04 -30.45 -21.17
CA VAL A 232 -1.39 -30.12 -21.35
C VAL A 232 -2.14 -31.25 -22.04
N ALA A 233 -1.60 -31.81 -23.13
CA ALA A 233 -2.25 -32.91 -23.84
C ALA A 233 -2.49 -34.13 -22.92
N MET A 234 -1.47 -34.52 -22.13
CA MET A 234 -1.55 -35.68 -21.24
C MET A 234 -2.53 -35.44 -20.08
N ASP A 235 -2.43 -34.29 -19.41
CA ASP A 235 -3.31 -33.92 -18.29
C ASP A 235 -4.78 -33.83 -18.71
N CYS A 236 -5.03 -33.50 -19.98
CA CYS A 236 -6.37 -33.44 -20.56
C CYS A 236 -6.86 -34.78 -21.13
N GLY A 237 -6.10 -35.87 -21.01
CA GLY A 237 -6.50 -37.21 -21.45
C GLY A 237 -6.27 -37.53 -22.92
N PHE A 238 -5.49 -36.73 -23.65
CA PHE A 238 -5.07 -37.08 -25.01
C PHE A 238 -3.91 -38.07 -24.97
N SER A 239 -4.00 -39.14 -25.75
CA SER A 239 -2.95 -40.17 -25.80
C SER A 239 -1.61 -39.65 -26.33
N TYR A 240 -1.64 -38.62 -27.19
CA TYR A 240 -0.45 -38.02 -27.80
C TYR A 240 -0.70 -36.53 -28.08
N THR A 241 0.37 -35.72 -28.11
CA THR A 241 0.27 -34.29 -28.46
C THR A 241 -0.30 -34.07 -29.86
N SER A 242 -0.03 -34.97 -30.82
CA SER A 242 -0.60 -34.94 -32.17
C SER A 242 -2.12 -35.11 -32.20
N ALA A 243 -2.69 -35.85 -31.24
CA ALA A 243 -4.14 -36.00 -31.11
C ALA A 243 -4.79 -34.70 -30.64
N LEU A 244 -4.18 -34.01 -29.67
CA LEU A 244 -4.60 -32.65 -29.28
C LEU A 244 -4.50 -31.70 -30.48
N ASP A 245 -3.36 -31.64 -31.17
CA ASP A 245 -3.16 -30.71 -32.30
C ASP A 245 -4.21 -30.91 -33.41
N LYS A 246 -4.51 -32.17 -33.76
CA LYS A 246 -5.55 -32.49 -34.75
C LYS A 246 -6.92 -31.95 -34.33
N VAL A 247 -7.39 -32.30 -33.13
CA VAL A 247 -8.71 -31.89 -32.63
C VAL A 247 -8.77 -30.37 -32.47
N PHE A 248 -7.66 -29.75 -32.03
CA PHE A 248 -7.58 -28.30 -31.87
C PHE A 248 -7.67 -27.57 -33.23
N ARG A 249 -6.96 -28.04 -34.25
CA ARG A 249 -7.03 -27.47 -35.61
C ARG A 249 -8.40 -27.65 -36.25
N GLU A 250 -9.04 -28.79 -36.05
CA GLU A 250 -10.40 -29.03 -36.55
C GLU A 250 -11.43 -28.04 -35.95
N ASN A 251 -11.27 -27.67 -34.68
CA ASN A 251 -12.23 -26.81 -33.99
C ASN A 251 -11.88 -25.30 -34.04
N TYR A 252 -10.59 -24.95 -34.02
CA TYR A 252 -10.12 -23.55 -33.94
C TYR A 252 -9.36 -23.08 -35.18
N GLY A 253 -9.10 -23.96 -36.17
CA GLY A 253 -8.38 -23.63 -37.40
C GLY A 253 -6.87 -23.39 -37.23
N MET A 254 -6.33 -23.58 -36.03
CA MET A 254 -4.93 -23.30 -35.66
C MET A 254 -4.41 -24.31 -34.64
N SER A 255 -3.08 -24.35 -34.41
CA SER A 255 -2.47 -25.21 -33.39
C SER A 255 -2.70 -24.68 -31.96
N PRO A 256 -2.61 -25.54 -30.92
CA PRO A 256 -2.64 -25.13 -29.52
C PRO A 256 -1.63 -24.03 -29.16
N SER A 257 -0.42 -24.09 -29.74
CA SER A 257 0.64 -23.10 -29.50
C SER A 257 0.31 -21.74 -30.10
N GLU A 258 -0.16 -21.71 -31.34
CA GLU A 258 -0.60 -20.48 -32.02
C GLU A 258 -1.78 -19.87 -31.27
N TYR A 259 -2.75 -20.70 -30.88
CA TYR A 259 -3.90 -20.27 -30.09
C TYR A 259 -3.47 -19.66 -28.75
N ARG A 260 -2.54 -20.29 -28.02
CA ARG A 260 -2.01 -19.76 -26.76
C ARG A 260 -1.43 -18.35 -26.95
N ASN A 261 -0.63 -18.14 -27.99
CA ASN A 261 0.01 -16.84 -28.22
C ASN A 261 -1.02 -15.77 -28.60
N ILE A 262 -1.92 -16.06 -29.54
CA ILE A 262 -2.97 -15.13 -30.00
C ILE A 262 -3.92 -14.79 -28.85
N MET A 263 -4.37 -15.81 -28.12
CA MET A 263 -5.33 -15.61 -27.04
C MET A 263 -4.70 -14.98 -25.80
N GLN A 264 -3.40 -15.13 -25.52
CA GLN A 264 -2.77 -14.36 -24.45
C GLN A 264 -2.77 -12.86 -24.74
N GLU A 265 -2.60 -12.46 -26.00
CA GLU A 265 -2.75 -11.05 -26.41
C GLU A 265 -4.20 -10.59 -26.38
N LYS A 266 -5.14 -11.42 -26.85
CA LYS A 266 -6.58 -11.11 -26.86
C LYS A 266 -7.17 -11.05 -25.45
N VAL A 267 -6.89 -12.03 -24.59
CA VAL A 267 -7.26 -12.03 -23.16
C VAL A 267 -6.66 -10.80 -22.48
N ARG A 268 -5.43 -10.41 -22.78
CA ARG A 268 -4.84 -9.16 -22.26
C ARG A 268 -5.59 -7.91 -22.73
N SER A 269 -6.18 -7.92 -23.92
CA SER A 269 -7.01 -6.82 -24.44
C SER A 269 -8.44 -6.82 -23.87
N GLU A 270 -9.05 -7.99 -23.68
CA GLU A 270 -10.38 -8.17 -23.09
C GLU A 270 -10.35 -7.84 -21.59
N LEU A 271 -9.30 -8.26 -20.87
CA LEU A 271 -9.07 -7.87 -19.48
C LEU A 271 -8.95 -6.34 -19.33
N LYS A 272 -8.32 -5.65 -20.29
CA LYS A 272 -8.29 -4.17 -20.28
C LYS A 272 -9.68 -3.57 -20.49
N GLN A 273 -10.51 -4.15 -21.36
CA GLN A 273 -11.89 -3.67 -21.58
C GLN A 273 -12.79 -3.95 -20.36
N GLU A 274 -12.62 -5.11 -19.72
CA GLU A 274 -13.29 -5.45 -18.47
C GLU A 274 -12.84 -4.54 -17.32
N GLU A 275 -11.55 -4.21 -17.21
CA GLU A 275 -11.04 -3.22 -16.26
C GLU A 275 -11.66 -1.83 -16.49
N VAL A 276 -11.75 -1.38 -17.74
CA VAL A 276 -12.42 -0.10 -18.07
C VAL A 276 -13.90 -0.14 -17.70
N LEU A 277 -14.61 -1.23 -18.00
CA LEU A 277 -16.01 -1.39 -17.63
C LEU A 277 -16.21 -1.41 -16.11
N ARG A 278 -15.34 -2.10 -15.37
CA ARG A 278 -15.35 -2.10 -13.90
C ARG A 278 -15.08 -0.70 -13.34
N LEU A 279 -14.19 0.08 -13.96
CA LEU A 279 -13.97 1.48 -13.56
C LEU A 279 -15.21 2.35 -13.81
N GLU A 280 -15.87 2.22 -14.97
CA GLU A 280 -17.13 2.93 -15.26
C GLU A 280 -18.24 2.55 -14.27
N LEU A 281 -18.43 1.25 -14.02
CA LEU A 281 -19.40 0.74 -13.04
C LEU A 281 -19.06 1.21 -11.61
N ARG A 282 -17.78 1.32 -11.28
CA ARG A 282 -17.31 1.83 -10.00
C ARG A 282 -17.70 3.29 -9.83
N GLU A 283 -17.51 4.12 -10.84
CA GLU A 283 -17.95 5.52 -10.81
C GLU A 283 -19.48 5.62 -10.64
N GLN A 284 -20.24 4.87 -11.45
CA GLN A 284 -21.71 4.85 -11.37
C GLN A 284 -22.23 4.37 -10.01
N LEU A 285 -21.66 3.30 -9.47
CA LEU A 285 -22.06 2.80 -8.15
C LEU A 285 -21.60 3.75 -7.04
N GLN A 286 -20.44 4.41 -7.15
CA GLN A 286 -20.05 5.45 -6.20
C GLN A 286 -20.99 6.65 -6.20
N GLU A 287 -21.59 7.01 -7.33
CA GLU A 287 -22.61 8.06 -7.42
C GLU A 287 -23.97 7.62 -6.86
N GLN A 288 -24.38 6.36 -7.09
CA GLN A 288 -25.63 5.80 -6.56
C GLN A 288 -25.54 5.45 -5.07
N ILE A 289 -24.34 5.13 -4.59
CA ILE A 289 -23.99 5.03 -3.17
C ILE A 289 -23.71 6.46 -2.67
N SER A 290 -24.74 7.32 -2.72
CA SER A 290 -25.01 8.07 -1.50
C SER A 290 -25.30 7.03 -0.44
N ILE A 291 -24.24 6.64 0.26
CA ILE A 291 -24.24 5.72 1.41
C ILE A 291 -25.51 6.01 2.21
N PRO A 292 -26.39 5.03 2.47
CA PRO A 292 -27.37 5.20 3.53
C PRO A 292 -26.58 5.68 4.75
N GLU A 293 -26.95 6.84 5.30
CA GLU A 293 -26.21 7.57 6.36
C GLU A 293 -25.90 6.74 7.63
N GLU A 294 -26.17 5.44 7.66
CA GLU A 294 -26.13 4.55 8.81
C GLU A 294 -24.78 3.85 9.08
N ILE A 295 -23.71 4.20 8.36
CA ILE A 295 -22.34 4.13 8.92
C ILE A 295 -21.62 5.47 8.77
N SER A 296 -22.38 6.58 8.77
CA SER A 296 -21.86 7.89 9.18
C SER A 296 -21.98 8.03 10.70
N ALA A 297 -21.35 7.12 11.44
CA ALA A 297 -20.98 7.42 12.82
C ALA A 297 -19.74 8.32 12.80
N ASN A 298 -19.88 9.52 12.22
CA ASN A 298 -19.21 10.71 12.69
C ASN A 298 -20.32 11.74 12.75
N GLY A 299 -21.01 11.78 13.90
CA GLY A 299 -21.79 12.94 14.27
C GLY A 299 -20.96 14.17 13.92
N GLN A 300 -21.59 15.15 13.27
CA GLN A 300 -21.01 16.47 13.07
C GLN A 300 -20.84 17.09 14.46
N GLU A 301 -19.84 16.65 15.21
CA GLU A 301 -19.60 17.12 16.55
C GLU A 301 -19.10 18.55 16.41
N ILE A 302 -19.95 19.48 16.82
CA ILE A 302 -19.58 20.87 16.96
C ILE A 302 -18.64 20.93 18.15
N VAL A 303 -17.36 21.17 17.91
CA VAL A 303 -16.40 21.26 19.00
C VAL A 303 -16.32 22.71 19.46
N GLU A 304 -16.78 22.95 20.68
CA GLU A 304 -16.63 24.21 21.37
C GLU A 304 -15.27 24.29 22.06
N ILE A 305 -14.49 25.33 21.76
CA ILE A 305 -13.11 25.51 22.24
C ILE A 305 -13.00 26.87 22.92
N SER A 306 -12.73 26.91 24.21
CA SER A 306 -12.35 28.15 24.89
C SER A 306 -10.92 28.55 24.49
N VAL A 307 -10.72 29.81 24.11
CA VAL A 307 -9.42 30.34 23.68
C VAL A 307 -8.70 31.19 24.74
N GLN A 308 -9.19 31.15 25.98
CA GLN A 308 -8.60 31.87 27.12
C GLN A 308 -7.29 31.20 27.56
N GLU A 309 -7.30 29.89 27.71
CA GLU A 309 -6.20 29.09 28.23
C GLU A 309 -5.41 28.37 27.13
N GLY A 310 -4.16 28.06 27.41
CA GLY A 310 -3.32 27.26 26.52
C GLY A 310 -1.92 27.07 27.11
N ARG A 311 -1.30 25.92 26.86
CA ARG A 311 0.06 25.58 27.36
C ARG A 311 1.13 25.92 26.34
N LEU A 312 2.39 26.00 26.75
CA LEU A 312 3.52 26.19 25.81
C LEU A 312 3.50 25.05 24.79
N TYR A 313 3.67 25.39 23.50
CA TYR A 313 3.73 24.41 22.42
C TYR A 313 5.15 24.33 21.87
N GLU A 314 5.92 23.41 22.42
CA GLU A 314 7.29 23.15 22.00
C GLU A 314 7.31 22.40 20.68
N LYS A 315 8.15 22.86 19.75
CA LYS A 315 8.19 22.37 18.36
C LYS A 315 9.39 21.47 18.15
N HIS A 316 9.34 20.26 18.70
CA HIS A 316 10.45 19.30 18.65
C HIS A 316 10.73 18.76 17.24
N TRP A 317 9.73 18.78 16.34
CA TRP A 317 9.83 18.27 14.97
C TRP A 317 10.63 19.15 13.99
N LYS A 318 10.95 20.39 14.34
CA LYS A 318 11.75 21.28 13.49
C LYS A 318 13.22 21.33 13.89
N GLN A 319 13.66 20.43 14.76
CA GLN A 319 15.02 20.45 15.28
C GLN A 319 16.00 19.80 14.29
N ALA A 320 15.73 18.58 13.84
CA ALA A 320 16.68 17.78 13.07
C ALA A 320 16.10 17.22 11.76
N VAL A 321 16.97 17.03 10.76
CA VAL A 321 16.65 16.36 9.50
C VAL A 321 17.81 15.47 9.07
N ASN A 322 17.51 14.27 8.56
CA ASN A 322 18.52 13.38 7.96
C ASN A 322 18.92 13.84 6.56
N ILE A 323 20.22 13.92 6.30
CA ILE A 323 20.78 14.40 5.03
C ILE A 323 21.74 13.40 4.37
N GLY A 324 21.83 12.17 4.87
CA GLY A 324 22.66 11.15 4.22
C GLY A 324 23.95 10.86 4.96
N SER A 325 24.83 10.18 4.25
CA SER A 325 26.23 10.05 4.66
C SER A 325 26.90 11.42 4.70
N VAL A 326 27.96 11.57 5.49
CA VAL A 326 28.78 12.80 5.45
C VAL A 326 29.32 13.07 4.04
N HIS A 327 29.58 12.00 3.26
CA HIS A 327 29.99 12.13 1.87
C HIS A 327 28.93 12.82 0.99
N ASP A 328 27.63 12.60 1.22
CA ASP A 328 26.58 13.20 0.39
C ASP A 328 26.57 14.73 0.46
N LEU A 329 27.03 15.31 1.57
CA LEU A 329 27.20 16.75 1.74
C LEU A 329 28.39 17.33 0.96
N THR A 330 29.21 16.51 0.28
CA THR A 330 30.17 17.01 -0.71
C THR A 330 29.48 17.43 -2.02
N LEU A 331 28.24 17.00 -2.24
CA LEU A 331 27.46 17.33 -3.42
C LEU A 331 26.76 18.68 -3.27
N ALA A 332 26.98 19.59 -4.21
CA ALA A 332 26.38 20.93 -4.21
C ALA A 332 24.84 20.89 -4.14
N ASN A 333 24.20 19.90 -4.78
CA ASN A 333 22.74 19.77 -4.75
C ASN A 333 22.21 19.44 -3.35
N VAL A 334 22.91 18.59 -2.61
CA VAL A 334 22.53 18.21 -1.23
C VAL A 334 22.74 19.39 -0.29
N GLN A 335 23.85 20.13 -0.44
CA GLN A 335 24.09 21.38 0.27
C GLN A 335 22.98 22.41 0.02
N TYR A 336 22.63 22.65 -1.25
CA TYR A 336 21.56 23.57 -1.63
C TYR A 336 20.20 23.17 -1.04
N HIS A 337 19.88 21.88 -1.05
CA HIS A 337 18.66 21.37 -0.42
C HIS A 337 18.66 21.54 1.10
N LEU A 338 19.78 21.28 1.78
CA LEU A 338 19.89 21.51 3.22
C LEU A 338 19.72 23.00 3.58
N LEU A 339 20.31 23.91 2.80
CA LEU A 339 20.07 25.35 2.97
C LEU A 339 18.59 25.71 2.80
N CYS A 340 17.94 25.20 1.76
CA CYS A 340 16.49 25.41 1.57
C CYS A 340 15.67 24.90 2.76
N LEU A 341 16.00 23.73 3.31
CA LEU A 341 15.31 23.14 4.45
C LEU A 341 15.53 23.94 5.74
N THR A 342 16.75 24.39 6.00
CA THR A 342 17.09 25.19 7.19
C THR A 342 16.46 26.58 7.13
N GLU A 343 16.53 27.27 5.98
CA GLU A 343 15.94 28.60 5.79
C GLU A 343 14.41 28.59 5.82
N GLN A 344 13.77 27.61 5.17
CA GLN A 344 12.31 27.62 4.99
C GLN A 344 11.55 26.83 6.04
N LEU A 345 12.16 25.81 6.64
CA LEU A 345 11.56 24.97 7.68
C LEU A 345 12.21 25.16 9.05
N GLY A 346 13.35 25.85 9.14
CA GLY A 346 13.96 26.18 10.43
C GLY A 346 14.62 25.00 11.14
N PHE A 347 15.04 23.96 10.39
CA PHE A 347 15.89 22.90 10.92
C PHE A 347 17.20 23.46 11.45
N THR A 348 17.61 23.03 12.64
CA THR A 348 18.83 23.50 13.31
C THR A 348 19.95 22.47 13.28
N TYR A 349 19.59 21.18 13.28
CA TYR A 349 20.52 20.05 13.24
C TYR A 349 20.44 19.34 11.90
N ALA A 350 21.60 19.03 11.32
CA ALA A 350 21.71 18.12 10.19
C ALA A 350 22.28 16.80 10.69
N ARG A 351 21.43 15.77 10.70
CA ARG A 351 21.85 14.42 11.06
C ARG A 351 22.52 13.73 9.88
N ILE A 352 23.75 13.28 10.10
CA ILE A 352 24.62 12.68 9.10
C ILE A 352 25.40 11.50 9.68
N TRP A 353 25.57 10.45 8.89
CA TRP A 353 26.23 9.21 9.32
C TRP A 353 27.48 8.90 8.52
N SER A 354 28.19 7.83 8.89
CA SER A 354 29.46 7.43 8.25
C SER A 354 30.51 8.54 8.31
N VAL A 355 30.63 9.20 9.47
CA VAL A 355 31.66 10.22 9.74
C VAL A 355 33.05 9.70 9.38
N PHE A 356 33.34 8.44 9.71
CA PHE A 356 34.55 7.75 9.28
C PHE A 356 34.24 6.81 8.12
N SER A 357 34.45 7.32 6.91
CA SER A 357 34.17 6.61 5.66
C SER A 357 35.42 6.51 4.78
N LYS A 358 35.53 5.39 4.06
CA LYS A 358 36.57 5.21 3.03
C LYS A 358 36.45 6.27 1.93
N ARG A 359 35.23 6.75 1.65
CA ARG A 359 34.97 7.79 0.64
C ARG A 359 35.53 9.16 1.02
N LEU A 360 35.80 9.37 2.30
CA LEU A 360 36.39 10.60 2.85
C LEU A 360 37.91 10.47 3.06
N MET A 361 38.53 9.40 2.54
CA MET A 361 39.96 9.13 2.65
C MET A 361 40.47 8.97 4.08
N ILE A 362 39.61 8.53 5.00
CA ILE A 362 40.00 8.20 6.38
C ILE A 362 40.67 6.82 6.41
N CYS A 363 41.80 6.70 7.13
CA CYS A 363 42.57 5.48 7.19
C CYS A 363 41.99 4.48 8.23
N ASP A 364 42.20 3.19 7.97
CA ASP A 364 41.77 2.05 8.80
C ASP A 364 42.65 1.80 10.04
N GLY A 365 43.57 2.73 10.35
CA GLY A 365 44.64 2.52 11.33
C GLY A 365 45.96 2.02 10.76
N SER A 366 46.11 1.94 9.43
CA SER A 366 47.39 1.70 8.76
C SER A 366 48.48 2.72 9.11
N SER A 367 48.11 3.93 9.53
CA SER A 367 49.03 4.99 9.96
C SER A 367 48.44 5.79 11.12
N ILE A 368 48.49 5.22 12.32
CA ILE A 368 48.00 5.87 13.55
C ILE A 368 48.76 7.18 13.78
N GLY A 369 48.01 8.26 14.05
CA GLY A 369 48.56 9.60 14.27
C GLY A 369 48.80 10.42 12.99
N THR A 370 48.41 9.91 11.82
CA THR A 370 48.42 10.67 10.56
C THR A 370 47.09 10.49 9.87
N TYR A 371 46.21 11.48 10.02
CA TYR A 371 44.84 11.45 9.52
C TYR A 371 44.61 12.59 8.53
N ASN A 372 43.84 12.32 7.48
CA ASN A 372 43.48 13.32 6.47
C ASN A 372 42.02 13.72 6.64
N TYR A 373 41.78 14.90 7.21
CA TYR A 373 40.43 15.42 7.43
C TYR A 373 39.93 16.36 6.32
N ASN A 374 40.66 16.56 5.21
CA ASN A 374 40.33 17.60 4.23
C ASN A 374 38.89 17.51 3.69
N ALA A 375 38.43 16.30 3.37
CA ALA A 375 37.07 16.08 2.88
C ALA A 375 36.01 16.32 3.97
N LEU A 376 36.30 15.88 5.21
CA LEU A 376 35.45 16.13 6.38
C LEU A 376 35.37 17.61 6.73
N ASP A 377 36.51 18.31 6.72
CA ASP A 377 36.63 19.73 6.97
C ASP A 377 35.80 20.53 5.96
N SER A 378 35.83 20.16 4.67
CA SER A 378 34.98 20.82 3.67
C SER A 378 33.48 20.73 3.99
N VAL A 379 33.02 19.63 4.57
CA VAL A 379 31.61 19.44 4.94
C VAL A 379 31.29 20.22 6.21
N PHE A 380 32.13 20.12 7.24
CA PHE A 380 31.89 20.80 8.51
C PHE A 380 32.07 22.32 8.39
N ASP A 381 33.01 22.81 7.58
CA ASP A 381 33.12 24.22 7.22
C ASP A 381 31.81 24.74 6.60
N PHE A 382 31.21 23.96 5.69
CA PHE A 382 29.91 24.29 5.10
C PHE A 382 28.81 24.37 6.17
N LEU A 383 28.70 23.38 7.06
CA LEU A 383 27.69 23.38 8.12
C LEU A 383 27.87 24.55 9.10
N VAL A 384 29.09 24.74 9.62
CA VAL A 384 29.40 25.78 10.61
C VAL A 384 29.24 27.18 10.03
N SER A 385 29.69 27.41 8.79
CA SER A 385 29.56 28.73 8.13
C SER A 385 28.11 29.14 7.86
N HIS A 386 27.18 28.17 7.79
CA HIS A 386 25.74 28.41 7.64
C HIS A 386 24.97 28.24 8.96
N HIS A 387 25.67 28.14 10.10
CA HIS A 387 25.07 27.98 11.43
C HIS A 387 24.18 26.73 11.56
N ILE A 388 24.50 25.67 10.81
CA ILE A 388 23.83 24.37 10.90
C ILE A 388 24.66 23.51 11.84
N VAL A 389 24.02 22.99 12.90
CA VAL A 389 24.73 22.21 13.91
C VAL A 389 24.80 20.74 13.47
N PRO A 390 26.00 20.12 13.43
CA PRO A 390 26.11 18.70 13.11
C PRO A 390 25.49 17.82 14.20
N ASP A 391 24.70 16.84 13.76
CA ASP A 391 24.28 15.68 14.54
C ASP A 391 24.95 14.43 13.95
N LEU A 392 26.02 13.99 14.61
CA LEU A 392 26.99 13.05 14.07
C LEU A 392 26.71 11.63 14.55
N ASP A 393 26.30 10.78 13.63
CA ASP A 393 26.16 9.35 13.86
C ASP A 393 27.44 8.60 13.47
N PHE A 394 28.11 8.02 14.47
CA PHE A 394 29.34 7.26 14.31
C PHE A 394 29.12 5.79 13.97
N GLY A 395 27.87 5.30 13.94
CA GLY A 395 27.54 3.94 13.53
C GLY A 395 28.00 3.64 12.10
N ARG A 396 28.40 2.39 11.84
CA ARG A 396 28.75 1.92 10.49
C ARG A 396 27.47 1.70 9.69
N ARG A 397 27.14 2.64 8.82
CA ARG A 397 25.95 2.57 7.97
C ARG A 397 26.32 2.44 6.50
N PRO A 398 25.70 1.51 5.76
CA PRO A 398 25.89 1.41 4.33
C PRO A 398 25.14 2.54 3.61
N SER A 399 25.65 2.95 2.46
CA SER A 399 24.83 3.69 1.49
C SER A 399 23.89 2.69 0.83
N THR A 400 22.58 2.92 0.96
CA THR A 400 21.57 1.99 0.46
C THR A 400 20.31 2.70 0.00
N ALA A 401 19.64 2.13 -1.00
CA ALA A 401 18.27 2.48 -1.33
C ALA A 401 17.44 1.22 -1.54
N VAL A 402 16.16 1.27 -1.17
CA VAL A 402 15.29 0.09 -1.09
C VAL A 402 14.02 0.31 -1.91
N ARG A 403 13.61 -0.68 -2.71
CA ARG A 403 12.35 -0.66 -3.49
C ARG A 403 11.15 -0.99 -2.61
N SER A 404 11.31 -2.02 -1.79
CA SER A 404 10.37 -2.47 -0.76
C SER A 404 11.16 -3.26 0.27
N ALA A 405 10.63 -3.47 1.48
CA ALA A 405 11.36 -4.23 2.50
C ALA A 405 11.91 -5.56 1.96
N GLY A 406 13.22 -5.77 2.08
CA GLY A 406 13.94 -6.93 1.56
C GLY A 406 14.37 -6.86 0.08
N ASP A 407 13.93 -5.86 -0.69
CA ASP A 407 14.31 -5.62 -2.10
C ASP A 407 15.19 -4.37 -2.20
N VAL A 408 16.51 -4.59 -2.14
CA VAL A 408 17.54 -3.54 -2.14
C VAL A 408 17.91 -3.15 -3.58
N ILE A 409 17.90 -1.86 -3.88
CA ILE A 409 18.30 -1.29 -5.18
C ILE A 409 19.82 -1.33 -5.33
N TYR A 410 20.51 -0.81 -4.32
CA TYR A 410 21.95 -0.81 -4.22
C TYR A 410 22.36 -0.85 -2.74
N TYR A 411 23.54 -1.41 -2.49
CA TYR A 411 24.15 -1.50 -1.16
C TYR A 411 25.64 -1.28 -1.32
N GLU A 412 26.19 -0.28 -0.63
CA GLU A 412 27.61 0.03 -0.62
C GLU A 412 28.09 0.22 0.83
N ASP A 413 28.98 -0.67 1.30
CA ASP A 413 29.65 -0.50 2.60
C ASP A 413 30.75 0.56 2.48
N GLU A 414 30.43 1.77 2.93
CA GLU A 414 31.39 2.89 3.00
C GLU A 414 32.13 2.95 4.34
N GLY A 415 31.72 2.13 5.31
CA GLY A 415 32.28 2.08 6.65
C GLY A 415 33.72 1.57 6.65
N ILE A 416 34.44 1.94 7.70
CA ILE A 416 35.81 1.49 7.95
C ILE A 416 35.78 0.38 8.99
N TYR A 417 36.41 -0.74 8.65
CA TYR A 417 36.78 -1.76 9.62
C TYR A 417 38.21 -1.48 10.08
N PHE A 418 38.38 -1.13 11.34
CA PHE A 418 39.66 -0.74 11.90
C PHE A 418 40.52 -1.97 12.21
N ARG A 419 41.83 -1.82 12.05
CA ARG A 419 42.79 -2.91 12.29
C ARG A 419 42.88 -3.36 13.74
N SER A 420 42.48 -2.50 14.67
CA SER A 420 42.53 -2.78 16.12
C SER A 420 41.72 -1.74 16.89
N ARG A 421 41.40 -2.08 18.15
CA ARG A 421 40.91 -1.14 19.15
C ARG A 421 41.71 0.16 19.22
N ARG A 422 43.03 0.03 19.31
CA ARG A 422 43.95 1.18 19.40
C ARG A 422 43.82 2.12 18.20
N ALA A 423 43.63 1.57 16.99
CA ALA A 423 43.48 2.38 15.80
C ALA A 423 42.19 3.22 15.82
N TRP A 424 41.08 2.62 16.22
CA TRP A 424 39.80 3.30 16.40
C TRP A 424 39.87 4.39 17.47
N GLU A 425 40.30 4.03 18.69
CA GLU A 425 40.36 4.95 19.82
C GLU A 425 41.30 6.13 19.53
N ALA A 426 42.44 5.88 18.87
CA ALA A 426 43.37 6.94 18.49
C ALA A 426 42.80 7.88 17.42
N LEU A 427 42.11 7.35 16.40
CA LEU A 427 41.44 8.19 15.40
C LEU A 427 40.36 9.04 16.05
N PHE A 428 39.51 8.46 16.89
CA PHE A 428 38.41 9.18 17.51
C PHE A 428 38.91 10.30 18.43
N ALA A 429 39.91 10.03 19.27
CA ALA A 429 40.51 11.04 20.13
C ALA A 429 41.14 12.19 19.33
N ASP A 430 41.92 11.86 18.29
CA ASP A 430 42.53 12.86 17.40
C ASP A 430 41.47 13.68 16.64
N PHE A 431 40.38 13.03 16.21
CA PHE A 431 39.24 13.70 15.58
C PHE A 431 38.60 14.73 16.51
N ILE A 432 38.33 14.38 17.77
CA ILE A 432 37.76 15.33 18.75
C ILE A 432 38.70 16.51 18.97
N ASP A 433 40.01 16.26 19.15
CA ASP A 433 41.00 17.33 19.27
C ASP A 433 41.06 18.20 18.00
N HIS A 434 40.94 17.59 16.82
CA HIS A 434 40.94 18.29 15.54
C HIS A 434 39.75 19.23 15.38
N VAL A 435 38.52 18.75 15.59
CA VAL A 435 37.32 19.60 15.44
C VAL A 435 37.29 20.71 16.49
N VAL A 436 37.75 20.46 17.72
CA VAL A 436 37.85 21.49 18.77
C VAL A 436 38.92 22.53 18.42
N ARG A 437 40.06 22.11 17.86
CA ARG A 437 41.12 23.03 17.41
C ARG A 437 40.67 23.89 16.23
N ARG A 438 39.92 23.32 15.29
CA ARG A 438 39.46 24.00 14.07
C ARG A 438 38.28 24.94 14.32
N TYR A 439 37.24 24.48 15.02
CA TYR A 439 35.98 25.20 15.18
C TYR A 439 35.81 25.85 16.56
N GLY A 440 36.65 25.49 17.53
CA GLY A 440 36.58 26.00 18.89
C GLY A 440 35.61 25.22 19.77
N LYS A 441 35.91 25.19 21.07
CA LYS A 441 35.14 24.45 22.08
C LYS A 441 33.69 24.91 22.21
N GLU A 442 33.42 26.21 22.00
CA GLU A 442 32.06 26.75 22.07
C GLU A 442 31.18 26.20 20.94
N GLU A 443 31.69 26.16 19.70
CA GLU A 443 30.99 25.60 18.55
C GLU A 443 30.68 24.12 18.77
N VAL A 444 31.73 23.34 19.05
CA VAL A 444 31.63 21.88 19.22
C VAL A 444 30.76 21.50 20.42
N SER A 445 30.63 22.37 21.43
CA SER A 445 29.75 22.12 22.58
C SER A 445 28.26 22.04 22.22
N ARG A 446 27.86 22.52 21.04
CA ARG A 446 26.48 22.45 20.54
C ARG A 446 26.19 21.17 19.77
N TRP A 447 27.24 20.49 19.29
CA TRP A 447 27.13 19.32 18.43
C TRP A 447 26.52 18.14 19.19
N ILE A 448 25.90 17.24 18.42
CA ILE A 448 25.37 15.97 18.94
C ILE A 448 26.29 14.86 18.45
N PHE A 449 26.66 13.97 19.36
CA PHE A 449 27.46 12.79 19.08
C PHE A 449 26.63 11.55 19.41
N GLU A 450 26.32 10.75 18.40
CA GLU A 450 25.55 9.53 18.54
C GLU A 450 26.42 8.32 18.26
N ILE A 451 26.41 7.36 19.19
CA ILE A 451 26.88 6.00 18.91
C ILE A 451 25.66 5.18 18.57
N SER A 452 25.53 4.83 17.30
CA SER A 452 24.41 4.05 16.81
C SER A 452 24.83 2.66 16.38
N ARG A 453 23.85 1.77 16.28
CA ARG A 453 23.98 0.47 15.63
C ARG A 453 22.99 0.43 14.47
N ASP A 454 23.43 0.06 13.27
CA ASP A 454 22.52 -0.13 12.15
C ASP A 454 21.50 -1.25 12.50
N PRO A 455 20.21 -0.92 12.67
CA PRO A 455 19.22 -1.90 13.10
C PRO A 455 18.74 -2.82 11.96
N VAL A 456 19.15 -2.54 10.73
CA VAL A 456 18.68 -3.23 9.51
C VAL A 456 19.75 -4.13 8.93
N HIS A 457 20.99 -3.65 8.80
CA HIS A 457 22.02 -4.35 8.03
C HIS A 457 23.13 -4.99 8.86
N GLU A 458 23.30 -4.64 10.14
CA GLU A 458 24.49 -5.03 10.91
C GLU A 458 24.19 -6.00 12.08
N GLU A 459 24.69 -7.23 11.96
CA GLU A 459 24.52 -8.26 13.01
C GLU A 459 25.47 -8.10 14.20
N SER A 460 26.67 -7.50 14.03
CA SER A 460 27.67 -7.37 15.10
C SER A 460 27.84 -5.94 15.66
N GLY A 461 27.72 -4.89 14.85
CA GLY A 461 27.95 -3.50 15.29
C GLY A 461 29.42 -3.15 15.55
N ASN A 462 30.35 -4.01 15.13
CA ASN A 462 31.76 -3.93 15.52
C ASN A 462 32.57 -3.04 14.58
N TYR A 463 33.36 -2.15 15.16
CA TYR A 463 34.33 -1.31 14.44
C TYR A 463 35.64 -2.04 14.11
N TYR A 464 35.92 -3.14 14.80
CA TYR A 464 37.11 -4.00 14.69
C TYR A 464 36.86 -5.35 15.39
N GLU A 465 37.73 -6.34 15.23
CA GLU A 465 37.62 -7.63 15.92
C GLU A 465 38.21 -7.51 17.33
N ASP A 466 37.34 -7.51 18.35
CA ASP A 466 37.72 -7.60 19.77
C ASP A 466 36.55 -8.21 20.57
N PRO A 467 36.63 -9.50 20.96
CA PRO A 467 35.53 -10.19 21.67
C PRO A 467 35.19 -9.58 23.02
N ASP A 468 36.12 -8.87 23.66
CA ASP A 468 35.95 -8.28 24.99
C ASP A 468 35.53 -6.81 24.93
N TYR A 469 35.33 -6.26 23.72
CA TYR A 469 35.02 -4.84 23.49
C TYR A 469 33.80 -4.65 22.59
N ASP A 470 32.62 -4.66 23.22
CA ASP A 470 31.34 -4.45 22.55
C ASP A 470 31.00 -2.96 22.33
N ILE A 471 29.83 -2.70 21.73
CA ILE A 471 29.30 -1.35 21.48
C ILE A 471 29.14 -0.51 22.76
N CYS A 472 28.90 -1.12 23.92
CA CYS A 472 28.77 -0.39 25.18
C CYS A 472 30.13 0.13 25.65
N ASN A 473 31.19 -0.66 25.44
CA ASN A 473 32.57 -0.22 25.68
C ASN A 473 32.97 0.89 24.71
N VAL A 474 32.61 0.79 23.41
CA VAL A 474 32.79 1.88 22.43
C VAL A 474 32.14 3.16 22.94
N TYR A 475 30.86 3.08 23.33
CA TYR A 475 30.12 4.23 23.83
C TYR A 475 30.78 4.83 25.08
N TRP A 476 31.22 4.00 26.04
CA TRP A 476 31.91 4.48 27.25
C TRP A 476 33.21 5.21 26.93
N PHE A 477 34.04 4.69 26.03
CA PHE A 477 35.26 5.38 25.58
C PHE A 477 34.94 6.72 24.93
N VAL A 478 33.95 6.76 24.03
CA VAL A 478 33.54 7.98 23.34
C VAL A 478 32.95 9.00 24.33
N TYR A 479 32.14 8.54 25.28
CA TYR A 479 31.60 9.35 26.36
C TYR A 479 32.71 10.03 27.17
N GLN A 480 33.67 9.25 27.65
CA GLN A 480 34.78 9.79 28.44
C GLN A 480 35.62 10.77 27.63
N THR A 481 35.92 10.44 26.37
CA THR A 481 36.72 11.28 25.48
C THR A 481 36.04 12.63 25.22
N ILE A 482 34.76 12.61 24.84
CA ILE A 482 33.99 13.84 24.61
C ILE A 482 33.84 14.64 25.90
N LYS A 483 33.43 14.00 27.01
CA LYS A 483 33.16 14.72 28.25
C LYS A 483 34.43 15.30 28.88
N ALA A 484 35.61 14.71 28.63
CA ALA A 484 36.89 15.28 29.05
C ALA A 484 37.24 16.57 28.28
N VAL A 485 37.05 16.59 26.95
CA VAL A 485 37.46 17.72 26.11
C VAL A 485 36.36 18.79 26.03
N VAL A 486 35.10 18.38 25.83
CA VAL A 486 33.91 19.24 25.63
C VAL A 486 32.72 18.77 26.49
N PRO A 487 32.74 19.00 27.83
CA PRO A 487 31.72 18.46 28.75
C PRO A 487 30.26 18.77 28.41
N LYS A 488 30.03 19.90 27.72
CA LYS A 488 28.70 20.39 27.34
C LYS A 488 28.15 19.77 26.04
N ALA A 489 28.99 19.15 25.22
CA ALA A 489 28.53 18.45 24.03
C ALA A 489 27.59 17.31 24.42
N ARG A 490 26.56 17.08 23.61
CA ARG A 490 25.56 16.04 23.87
C ARG A 490 26.03 14.72 23.28
N ILE A 491 25.94 13.65 24.07
CA ILE A 491 26.24 12.29 23.63
C ILE A 491 25.08 11.34 23.98
N GLY A 492 24.76 10.43 23.07
CA GLY A 492 23.67 9.47 23.22
C GLY A 492 23.75 8.28 22.27
N GLY A 493 22.70 7.48 22.26
CA GLY A 493 22.60 6.22 21.50
C GLY A 493 21.35 5.42 21.89
N LEU A 494 21.03 4.29 21.24
CA LEU A 494 21.79 3.52 20.25
C LEU A 494 21.17 3.51 18.83
N ALA A 495 20.09 4.26 18.58
CA ALA A 495 19.32 4.26 17.33
C ALA A 495 18.77 2.88 16.87
N GLY A 496 18.48 1.96 17.79
CA GLY A 496 17.87 0.67 17.49
C GLY A 496 16.34 0.71 17.32
N ILE A 497 15.77 -0.37 16.78
CA ILE A 497 14.31 -0.61 16.76
C ILE A 497 13.88 -1.19 18.12
N PRO A 498 12.98 -0.55 18.89
CA PRO A 498 12.61 -1.02 20.23
C PRO A 498 12.09 -2.46 20.27
N ASP A 499 11.25 -2.85 19.31
CA ASP A 499 10.66 -4.18 19.24
C ASP A 499 11.63 -5.28 18.79
N ALA A 500 12.66 -4.94 18.02
CA ALA A 500 13.54 -5.95 17.45
C ALA A 500 14.47 -6.56 18.51
N ASN A 501 15.01 -5.73 19.40
CA ASN A 501 16.03 -6.16 20.37
C ASN A 501 15.95 -5.38 21.70
N PRO A 502 14.86 -5.50 22.48
CA PRO A 502 14.70 -4.75 23.75
C PRO A 502 15.81 -5.05 24.76
N LYS A 503 16.36 -6.28 24.74
CA LYS A 503 17.47 -6.69 25.61
C LYS A 503 18.75 -5.89 25.37
N VAL A 504 19.00 -5.42 24.15
CA VAL A 504 20.20 -4.65 23.82
C VAL A 504 20.15 -3.29 24.51
N TYR A 505 19.00 -2.61 24.47
CA TYR A 505 18.81 -1.36 25.20
C TYR A 505 18.89 -1.56 26.71
N GLU A 506 18.24 -2.60 27.25
CA GLU A 506 18.32 -2.90 28.69
C GLU A 506 19.76 -3.13 29.15
N TYR A 507 20.54 -3.89 28.38
CA TYR A 507 21.95 -4.12 28.65
C TYR A 507 22.76 -2.80 28.59
N PHE A 508 22.57 -2.02 27.53
CA PHE A 508 23.22 -0.72 27.36
C PHE A 508 22.92 0.24 28.53
N PHE A 509 21.66 0.35 28.95
CA PHE A 509 21.27 1.22 30.04
C PHE A 509 21.88 0.79 31.37
N ARG A 510 21.85 -0.52 31.69
CA ARG A 510 22.51 -1.05 32.89
C ARG A 510 24.02 -0.81 32.88
N PHE A 511 24.66 -1.07 31.74
CA PHE A 511 26.08 -0.80 31.57
C PHE A 511 26.42 0.67 31.82
N CYS A 512 25.61 1.59 31.28
CA CYS A 512 25.81 3.04 31.48
C CYS A 512 25.67 3.45 32.96
N GLN A 513 24.78 2.81 33.71
CA GLN A 513 24.67 3.04 35.16
C GLN A 513 25.89 2.50 35.91
N GLU A 514 26.32 1.28 35.61
CA GLU A 514 27.45 0.63 36.27
C GLU A 514 28.78 1.36 36.02
N LYS A 515 28.94 1.95 34.82
CA LYS A 515 30.15 2.68 34.42
C LYS A 515 30.10 4.19 34.63
N ASP A 516 29.00 4.71 35.18
CA ASP A 516 28.74 6.15 35.37
C ASP A 516 28.92 6.97 34.08
N CYS A 517 28.42 6.44 32.95
CA CYS A 517 28.46 7.10 31.64
C CYS A 517 27.07 7.36 31.08
N ARG A 518 26.19 7.93 31.89
CA ARG A 518 24.79 8.13 31.53
C ARG A 518 24.62 9.04 30.30
N PRO A 519 23.84 8.64 29.27
CA PRO A 519 23.62 9.46 28.09
C PRO A 519 22.88 10.77 28.38
N ASP A 520 23.17 11.80 27.59
CA ASP A 520 22.38 13.04 27.58
C ASP A 520 21.03 12.81 26.89
N PHE A 521 20.98 11.89 25.93
CA PHE A 521 19.76 11.47 25.24
C PHE A 521 19.79 9.98 24.87
N VAL A 522 18.62 9.35 24.87
CA VAL A 522 18.38 8.02 24.32
C VAL A 522 17.81 8.19 22.91
N SER A 523 18.34 7.46 21.94
CA SER A 523 17.86 7.51 20.56
C SER A 523 17.35 6.18 20.05
N PHE A 524 16.36 6.25 19.15
CA PHE A 524 15.76 5.09 18.48
C PHE A 524 15.15 5.48 17.12
N VAL A 525 14.83 4.47 16.31
CA VAL A 525 14.21 4.66 14.99
C VAL A 525 12.79 4.11 14.96
N ILE A 526 11.93 4.73 14.15
CA ILE A 526 10.53 4.31 13.96
C ILE A 526 10.20 4.22 12.49
N PHE A 527 9.97 2.98 12.03
CA PHE A 527 9.29 2.67 10.79
C PHE A 527 8.23 1.61 11.10
N PRO A 528 6.99 1.70 10.58
CA PRO A 528 5.91 0.77 10.90
C PRO A 528 6.10 -0.59 10.22
N TYR A 529 7.11 -1.34 10.67
CA TYR A 529 7.47 -2.67 10.19
C TYR A 529 7.70 -3.61 11.39
N ILE A 530 7.43 -4.89 11.19
CA ILE A 530 7.67 -5.96 12.16
C ILE A 530 8.53 -7.06 11.52
N PRO A 531 9.35 -7.79 12.29
CA PRO A 531 10.12 -8.90 11.76
C PRO A 531 9.23 -9.97 11.09
N GLY A 532 9.58 -10.42 9.88
CA GLY A 532 8.91 -11.55 9.22
C GLY A 532 9.26 -12.90 9.85
N GLN A 533 8.38 -13.91 9.70
CA GLN A 533 8.51 -15.23 10.34
C GLN A 533 9.17 -16.32 9.48
N THR A 534 9.68 -16.02 8.28
CA THR A 534 10.19 -17.04 7.35
C THR A 534 11.69 -17.32 7.55
N GLU A 535 12.09 -18.60 7.46
CA GLU A 535 13.48 -19.08 7.67
C GLU A 535 14.46 -18.62 6.57
N ASP A 536 13.97 -18.32 5.36
CA ASP A 536 14.80 -17.87 4.23
C ASP A 536 14.79 -16.35 4.08
N LYS A 537 15.77 -15.70 4.73
CA LYS A 537 15.96 -14.25 4.87
C LYS A 537 14.86 -13.61 5.72
N LYS A 538 15.21 -12.63 6.55
CA LYS A 538 14.30 -11.90 7.44
C LYS A 538 13.72 -10.67 6.71
N PRO A 539 12.75 -10.72 5.77
CA PRO A 539 12.13 -9.48 5.31
C PRO A 539 11.26 -8.94 6.46
N TYR A 540 11.55 -7.71 6.87
CA TYR A 540 10.60 -6.93 7.67
C TYR A 540 9.29 -6.79 6.87
N ILE A 541 8.15 -7.04 7.52
CA ILE A 541 6.81 -6.86 6.91
C ILE A 541 6.19 -5.57 7.44
N ARG A 542 5.43 -4.87 6.59
CA ARG A 542 4.73 -3.63 7.02
C ARG A 542 3.69 -3.95 8.08
N SER A 543 3.67 -3.16 9.14
CA SER A 543 2.71 -3.25 10.21
C SER A 543 1.38 -2.61 9.81
N PRO A 544 0.23 -3.30 9.96
CA PRO A 544 -1.08 -2.71 9.76
C PRO A 544 -1.54 -1.84 10.95
N GLU A 545 -0.77 -1.81 12.04
CA GLU A 545 -1.12 -1.12 13.28
C GLU A 545 -1.16 0.40 13.11
N ARG A 546 -2.26 1.02 13.54
CA ARG A 546 -2.50 2.46 13.32
C ARG A 546 -1.77 3.34 14.31
N ASN A 547 -1.58 2.86 15.54
CA ASN A 547 -0.95 3.59 16.64
C ASN A 547 0.48 3.10 16.90
N TYR A 548 1.15 2.54 15.88
CA TYR A 548 2.47 1.93 15.98
C TYR A 548 3.50 2.87 16.62
N GLU A 549 3.56 4.13 16.20
CA GLU A 549 4.54 5.11 16.70
C GLU A 549 4.36 5.37 18.20
N THR A 550 3.13 5.65 18.64
CA THR A 550 2.79 5.82 20.06
C THR A 550 3.11 4.57 20.88
N GLN A 551 2.88 3.36 20.34
CA GLN A 551 3.26 2.12 21.02
C GLN A 551 4.78 1.98 21.19
N GLN A 552 5.57 2.30 20.15
CA GLN A 552 7.04 2.25 20.23
C GLN A 552 7.58 3.26 21.25
N ILE A 553 7.06 4.48 21.25
CA ILE A 553 7.46 5.53 22.21
C ILE A 553 7.13 5.10 23.64
N ALA A 554 5.93 4.57 23.89
CA ALA A 554 5.54 4.09 25.22
C ALA A 554 6.44 2.97 25.73
N LYS A 555 6.83 2.02 24.86
CA LYS A 555 7.78 0.94 25.22
C LYS A 555 9.15 1.50 25.60
N MET A 556 9.63 2.51 24.88
CA MET A 556 10.91 3.14 25.19
C MET A 556 10.87 3.87 26.54
N HIS A 557 9.81 4.64 26.81
CA HIS A 557 9.61 5.28 28.12
C HIS A 557 9.58 4.28 29.27
N GLN A 558 8.79 3.21 29.15
CA GLN A 558 8.75 2.13 30.16
C GLN A 558 10.13 1.52 30.38
N MET A 559 10.91 1.36 29.31
CA MET A 559 12.27 0.84 29.41
C MET A 559 13.23 1.80 30.09
N MET A 560 13.13 3.10 29.79
CA MET A 560 13.92 4.15 30.44
C MET A 560 13.58 4.27 31.92
N GLU A 561 12.29 4.22 32.29
CA GLU A 561 11.83 4.25 33.68
C GLU A 561 12.40 3.11 34.51
N ARG A 562 12.22 1.86 34.06
CA ARG A 562 12.67 0.68 34.82
C ARG A 562 14.20 0.51 34.88
N THR A 563 14.95 1.22 34.03
CA THR A 563 16.41 1.19 33.98
C THR A 563 17.06 2.50 34.42
N GLY A 564 16.30 3.41 35.06
CA GLY A 564 16.83 4.66 35.63
C GLY A 564 17.39 5.67 34.61
N MET A 565 16.84 5.67 33.39
CA MET A 565 17.14 6.59 32.29
C MET A 565 16.01 7.60 32.01
N ALA A 566 14.94 7.64 32.83
CA ALA A 566 13.77 8.50 32.64
C ALA A 566 14.08 10.00 32.51
N GLN A 567 15.24 10.43 32.98
CA GLN A 567 15.72 11.80 33.00
C GLN A 567 16.67 12.11 31.83
N CYS A 568 16.85 11.18 30.90
CA CYS A 568 17.53 11.42 29.62
C CYS A 568 16.50 11.95 28.62
N ALA A 569 16.91 12.83 27.70
CA ALA A 569 16.04 13.22 26.58
C ALA A 569 15.77 12.01 25.67
N LEU A 570 14.61 11.98 25.01
CA LEU A 570 14.22 10.92 24.09
C LEU A 570 14.16 11.45 22.65
N HIS A 571 15.03 10.93 21.79
CA HIS A 571 15.16 11.34 20.40
C HIS A 571 14.69 10.24 19.44
N ILE A 572 13.75 10.56 18.56
CA ILE A 572 13.51 9.74 17.37
C ILE A 572 14.43 10.27 16.26
N VAL A 573 15.48 9.50 15.96
CA VAL A 573 16.53 9.95 15.03
C VAL A 573 16.25 9.58 13.58
N GLU A 574 15.35 8.64 13.34
CA GLU A 574 14.81 8.35 12.01
C GLU A 574 13.33 7.97 12.10
N TRP A 575 12.51 8.66 11.31
CA TRP A 575 11.08 8.43 11.26
C TRP A 575 10.53 8.60 9.85
N ASN A 576 9.76 7.62 9.38
CA ASN A 576 8.94 7.72 8.17
C ASN A 576 7.82 6.67 8.17
N ASN A 577 6.82 6.85 7.30
CA ASN A 577 5.74 5.86 7.10
C ASN A 577 6.20 4.59 6.36
N THR A 578 7.37 4.64 5.71
CA THR A 578 7.91 3.54 4.88
C THR A 578 9.44 3.58 4.87
N VAL A 579 10.07 2.40 4.76
CA VAL A 579 11.52 2.28 4.47
C VAL A 579 11.83 2.37 2.98
N SER A 580 10.83 2.25 2.11
CA SER A 580 11.00 2.29 0.66
C SER A 580 11.35 3.70 0.16
N ASN A 581 12.33 3.76 -0.74
CA ASN A 581 12.71 4.94 -1.51
C ASN A 581 12.07 4.95 -2.92
N ARG A 582 11.15 4.03 -3.22
CA ARG A 582 10.41 3.93 -4.50
C ARG A 582 8.91 3.74 -4.24
N ASN A 583 8.40 4.42 -3.21
CA ASN A 583 6.99 4.42 -2.85
C ASN A 583 6.41 5.81 -3.11
N TYR A 584 5.56 5.94 -4.14
CA TYR A 584 4.96 7.22 -4.53
C TYR A 584 4.05 7.85 -3.47
N LEU A 585 3.67 7.12 -2.42
CA LEU A 585 3.07 7.74 -1.24
C LEU A 585 3.96 8.84 -0.65
N ASN A 586 5.28 8.70 -0.79
CA ASN A 586 6.25 9.70 -0.35
C ASN A 586 6.12 11.07 -1.05
N ASP A 587 5.55 11.09 -2.26
CA ASP A 587 5.37 12.27 -3.10
C ASP A 587 3.97 12.90 -3.00
N SER A 588 3.07 12.25 -2.25
CA SER A 588 1.64 12.56 -2.27
C SER A 588 1.15 13.33 -1.04
N CYS A 589 -0.07 13.85 -1.14
CA CYS A 589 -0.76 14.50 -0.03
C CYS A 589 -0.94 13.61 1.20
N PHE A 590 -1.03 12.28 1.00
CA PHE A 590 -1.09 11.31 2.11
C PHE A 590 0.05 11.52 3.09
N ARG A 591 1.29 11.66 2.62
CA ARG A 591 2.45 11.81 3.51
C ARG A 591 2.42 13.13 4.28
N GLY A 592 1.93 14.19 3.68
CA GLY A 592 1.72 15.47 4.39
C GLY A 592 0.66 15.35 5.50
N ALA A 593 -0.47 14.71 5.21
CA ALA A 593 -1.53 14.46 6.19
C ALA A 593 -1.06 13.49 7.31
N TYR A 594 -0.31 12.44 6.96
CA TYR A 594 0.32 11.51 7.90
C TYR A 594 1.23 12.23 8.87
N ILE A 595 2.14 13.10 8.37
CA ILE A 595 3.04 13.88 9.24
C ILE A 595 2.24 14.76 10.20
N CYS A 596 1.23 15.48 9.70
CA CYS A 596 0.39 16.34 10.56
C CYS A 596 -0.31 15.53 11.66
N LYS A 597 -0.94 14.42 11.30
CA LYS A 597 -1.63 13.52 12.25
C LYS A 597 -0.66 12.98 13.29
N LYS A 598 0.46 12.43 12.84
CA LYS A 598 1.40 11.74 13.72
C LYS A 598 2.13 12.69 14.66
N VAL A 599 2.56 13.86 14.18
CA VAL A 599 3.09 14.91 15.07
C VAL A 599 2.05 15.30 16.11
N ALA A 600 0.77 15.45 15.74
CA ALA A 600 -0.29 15.74 16.71
C ALA A 600 -0.41 14.67 17.82
N GLU A 601 -0.15 13.41 17.50
CA GLU A 601 -0.21 12.27 18.43
C GLU A 601 1.03 12.15 19.33
N ILE A 602 2.24 12.45 18.82
CA ILE A 602 3.49 12.11 19.51
C ILE A 602 4.31 13.29 20.04
N TRP A 603 3.94 14.53 19.72
CA TRP A 603 4.82 15.70 19.93
C TRP A 603 5.27 15.92 21.38
N ASP A 604 4.43 15.62 22.39
CA ASP A 604 4.76 15.83 23.81
C ASP A 604 5.39 14.61 24.48
N SER A 605 5.62 13.55 23.70
CA SER A 605 6.17 12.29 24.18
C SER A 605 7.64 12.09 23.78
N VAL A 606 8.25 13.06 23.07
CA VAL A 606 9.66 13.03 22.63
C VAL A 606 10.27 14.42 22.62
N ASP A 607 11.58 14.50 22.81
CA ASP A 607 12.33 15.77 22.86
C ASP A 607 12.86 16.22 21.49
N MET A 608 12.99 15.27 20.55
CA MET A 608 13.42 15.50 19.18
C MET A 608 12.78 14.49 18.22
N LEU A 609 12.35 14.97 17.05
CA LEU A 609 11.83 14.14 15.96
C LEU A 609 12.56 14.48 14.66
N CYS A 610 13.29 13.49 14.13
CA CYS A 610 14.10 13.63 12.93
C CYS A 610 13.49 12.83 11.77
N ILE A 611 13.08 13.54 10.72
CA ILE A 611 12.45 12.93 9.54
C ILE A 611 13.49 12.22 8.67
N TRP A 612 13.10 11.07 8.12
CA TRP A 612 13.81 10.36 7.06
C TRP A 612 13.09 10.61 5.72
N MET A 613 13.54 11.54 4.87
CA MET A 613 14.75 12.37 4.97
C MET A 613 14.59 13.72 4.24
N GLY A 614 15.63 14.56 4.25
CA GLY A 614 15.57 15.91 3.68
C GLY A 614 15.49 15.96 2.14
N SER A 615 16.25 15.10 1.44
CA SER A 615 16.37 15.16 -0.03
C SER A 615 16.36 13.79 -0.70
N ASP A 616 15.73 13.71 -1.87
CA ASP A 616 15.77 12.52 -2.73
C ASP A 616 17.18 12.21 -3.29
N TRP A 617 18.11 13.18 -3.30
CA TRP A 617 19.48 12.95 -3.76
C TRP A 617 20.19 11.85 -2.98
N VAL A 618 19.87 11.69 -1.70
CA VAL A 618 20.51 10.68 -0.82
C VAL A 618 20.18 9.24 -1.25
N SER A 619 19.03 9.03 -1.90
CA SER A 619 18.63 7.72 -2.42
C SER A 619 18.59 7.66 -3.95
N SER A 620 19.25 8.64 -4.58
CA SER A 620 19.32 8.77 -6.03
C SER A 620 20.21 7.69 -6.62
N TYR A 621 19.74 7.06 -7.69
CA TYR A 621 20.48 6.02 -8.39
C TYR A 621 20.07 5.97 -9.87
N TYR A 622 20.58 5.01 -10.63
CA TYR A 622 20.33 4.94 -12.08
C TYR A 622 18.83 4.86 -12.42
N ASP A 623 17.97 4.37 -11.52
CA ASP A 623 16.53 4.20 -11.72
C ASP A 623 15.69 5.41 -11.27
N SER A 624 16.35 6.46 -10.80
CA SER A 624 15.72 7.67 -10.29
C SER A 624 15.48 8.68 -11.42
N PHE A 625 14.61 8.36 -12.37
CA PHE A 625 14.21 9.27 -13.46
C PHE A 625 12.93 10.06 -13.10
N GLY A 626 12.64 11.13 -13.85
CA GLY A 626 11.41 11.93 -13.70
C GLY A 626 11.41 12.93 -12.55
N ALA A 627 10.33 13.73 -12.48
CA ALA A 627 10.15 14.79 -11.48
C ALA A 627 9.99 14.26 -10.04
N ALA A 628 9.41 13.07 -9.91
CA ALA A 628 9.25 12.33 -8.65
C ALA A 628 9.51 10.84 -8.89
N ASN A 629 9.97 10.12 -7.86
CA ASN A 629 10.41 8.73 -7.99
C ASN A 629 10.02 7.86 -6.77
N GLY A 630 9.18 8.35 -5.87
CA GLY A 630 8.87 7.69 -4.60
C GLY A 630 9.93 7.82 -3.53
N GLY A 631 10.91 8.72 -3.70
CA GLY A 631 11.98 8.98 -2.74
C GLY A 631 11.48 9.63 -1.44
N SER A 632 12.17 9.35 -0.34
CA SER A 632 11.75 9.80 1.00
C SER A 632 12.10 11.26 1.31
N GLY A 633 12.69 12.01 0.37
CA GLY A 633 13.03 13.42 0.56
C GLY A 633 11.80 14.30 0.82
N LEU A 634 12.00 15.42 1.53
CA LEU A 634 11.04 16.54 1.55
C LEU A 634 11.09 17.34 0.24
N LEU A 635 12.23 17.27 -0.45
CA LEU A 635 12.49 17.85 -1.77
C LEU A 635 12.78 16.75 -2.78
N THR A 636 12.27 16.89 -4.00
CA THR A 636 12.67 16.06 -5.15
C THR A 636 14.13 16.32 -5.52
N LYS A 637 14.71 15.52 -6.43
CA LYS A 637 16.08 15.77 -6.96
C LYS A 637 16.22 17.15 -7.60
N ASP A 638 15.15 17.63 -8.23
CA ASP A 638 15.11 18.95 -8.85
C ASP A 638 14.63 20.06 -7.90
N GLY A 639 14.57 19.80 -6.59
CA GLY A 639 14.22 20.82 -5.58
C GLY A 639 12.73 21.19 -5.56
N ILE A 640 11.85 20.40 -6.19
CA ILE A 640 10.41 20.58 -6.07
C ILE A 640 9.98 20.18 -4.65
N ARG A 641 9.20 21.05 -4.00
CA ARG A 641 8.72 20.82 -2.64
C ARG A 641 7.56 19.83 -2.65
N LYS A 642 7.70 18.74 -1.91
CA LYS A 642 6.65 17.72 -1.78
C LYS A 642 5.60 18.16 -0.75
N PRO A 643 4.38 17.57 -0.73
CA PRO A 643 3.40 17.83 0.33
C PRO A 643 3.95 17.71 1.75
N ALA A 644 4.85 16.75 2.00
CA ALA A 644 5.54 16.59 3.28
C ALA A 644 6.31 17.84 3.73
N PHE A 645 6.95 18.57 2.80
CA PHE A 645 7.62 19.85 3.10
C PHE A 645 6.63 20.87 3.67
N TYR A 646 5.45 20.97 3.05
CA TYR A 646 4.43 21.93 3.50
C TYR A 646 3.76 21.52 4.81
N ALA A 647 3.68 20.23 5.12
CA ALA A 647 3.22 19.77 6.44
C ALA A 647 4.13 20.33 7.55
N PHE A 648 5.45 20.18 7.43
CA PHE A 648 6.41 20.81 8.34
C PHE A 648 6.28 22.34 8.37
N ARG A 649 6.14 22.97 7.20
CA ARG A 649 5.95 24.43 7.13
C ARG A 649 4.70 24.88 7.89
N PHE A 650 3.60 24.15 7.77
CA PHE A 650 2.33 24.50 8.43
C PHE A 650 2.41 24.27 9.94
N LEU A 651 2.99 23.14 10.38
CA LEU A 651 3.28 22.88 11.79
C LEU A 651 4.15 24.00 12.39
N ASN A 652 5.15 24.48 11.65
CA ASN A 652 6.03 25.56 12.10
C ASN A 652 5.34 26.92 12.19
N LEU A 653 4.28 27.15 11.41
CA LEU A 653 3.47 28.37 11.44
C LEU A 653 2.38 28.37 12.53
N LEU A 654 2.21 27.28 13.29
CA LEU A 654 1.33 27.25 14.46
C LEU A 654 1.81 28.24 15.54
N GLY A 655 0.91 28.67 16.42
CA GLY A 655 1.19 29.58 17.53
C GLY A 655 2.08 28.95 18.60
N SER A 656 2.56 29.78 19.53
CA SER A 656 3.43 29.35 20.63
C SER A 656 2.65 28.76 21.81
N ARG A 657 1.33 28.96 21.88
CA ARG A 657 0.47 28.36 22.91
C ARG A 657 -0.49 27.36 22.27
N LEU A 658 -0.46 26.12 22.73
CA LEU A 658 -1.41 25.08 22.36
C LEU A 658 -2.70 25.26 23.14
N ILE A 659 -3.81 25.40 22.43
CA ILE A 659 -5.15 25.43 23.03
C ILE A 659 -5.67 23.99 23.13
N THR A 660 -5.71 23.27 22.01
CA THR A 660 -6.19 21.88 21.98
C THR A 660 -5.70 21.14 20.73
N ILE A 661 -5.72 19.82 20.79
CA ILE A 661 -5.50 18.89 19.68
C ILE A 661 -6.73 17.98 19.63
N GLY A 662 -7.34 17.87 18.46
CA GLY A 662 -8.42 16.94 18.18
C GLY A 662 -8.05 15.95 17.08
N GLU A 663 -9.00 15.10 16.69
CA GLU A 663 -8.76 14.03 15.73
C GLU A 663 -8.24 14.51 14.37
N HIS A 664 -8.73 15.67 13.92
CA HIS A 664 -8.46 16.26 12.60
C HIS A 664 -7.86 17.67 12.67
N TYR A 665 -7.47 18.15 13.84
CA TYR A 665 -7.02 19.54 13.98
C TYR A 665 -6.08 19.80 15.17
N ILE A 666 -5.28 20.86 15.05
CA ILE A 666 -4.49 21.46 16.12
C ILE A 666 -4.86 22.94 16.21
N VAL A 667 -5.29 23.42 17.38
CA VAL A 667 -5.60 24.84 17.62
C VAL A 667 -4.55 25.46 18.52
N THR A 668 -3.98 26.57 18.06
CA THR A 668 -2.94 27.32 18.79
C THR A 668 -3.23 28.81 18.77
N LYS A 669 -2.64 29.52 19.72
CA LYS A 669 -2.67 30.97 19.84
C LYS A 669 -1.26 31.53 19.74
N SER A 670 -1.11 32.57 18.94
CA SER A 670 0.13 33.35 18.85
C SER A 670 0.24 34.35 20.00
N GLN A 671 1.45 34.84 20.27
CA GLN A 671 1.67 35.92 21.26
C GLN A 671 0.92 37.20 20.90
N SER A 672 0.71 37.49 19.61
CA SER A 672 -0.04 38.66 19.14
C SER A 672 -1.57 38.52 19.26
N GLY A 673 -2.06 37.41 19.81
CA GLY A 673 -3.49 37.15 20.00
C GLY A 673 -4.21 36.58 18.77
N SER A 674 -3.53 36.37 17.64
CA SER A 674 -4.10 35.65 16.50
C SER A 674 -4.15 34.14 16.74
N TYR A 675 -5.14 33.46 16.15
CA TYR A 675 -5.33 32.01 16.23
C TYR A 675 -4.80 31.32 14.98
N ARG A 676 -4.27 30.11 15.16
CA ARG A 676 -3.77 29.25 14.09
C ARG A 676 -4.38 27.87 14.27
N ILE A 677 -5.08 27.40 13.24
CA ILE A 677 -5.71 26.09 13.22
C ILE A 677 -5.12 25.31 12.06
N LEU A 678 -4.41 24.21 12.34
CA LEU A 678 -3.99 23.27 11.32
C LEU A 678 -5.00 22.13 11.31
N CYS A 679 -5.75 21.97 10.22
CA CYS A 679 -6.64 20.83 10.03
C CYS A 679 -6.03 19.84 9.03
N PHE A 680 -6.30 18.55 9.19
CA PHE A 680 -5.81 17.49 8.30
C PHE A 680 -6.80 16.33 8.20
N ASN A 681 -6.98 15.81 7.00
CA ASN A 681 -7.80 14.65 6.71
C ASN A 681 -6.90 13.43 6.44
N PHE A 682 -6.60 12.68 7.49
CA PHE A 682 -5.74 11.51 7.37
C PHE A 682 -6.56 10.21 7.28
N ASN A 683 -6.49 9.52 6.15
CA ASN A 683 -7.09 8.21 5.94
C ASN A 683 -6.04 7.09 5.99
N TRP A 684 -6.33 6.03 6.73
CA TRP A 684 -5.42 4.89 6.84
C TRP A 684 -5.45 3.99 5.60
N TYR A 685 -4.40 3.20 5.44
CA TYR A 685 -4.24 2.24 4.35
C TYR A 685 -5.35 1.18 4.34
N SER A 686 -5.85 0.87 3.14
CA SER A 686 -6.59 -0.35 2.85
C SER A 686 -5.67 -1.55 2.95
N VAL A 687 -6.25 -2.74 2.96
CA VAL A 687 -5.45 -3.94 3.16
C VAL A 687 -4.60 -4.27 1.95
N SER A 688 -5.04 -3.88 0.76
CA SER A 688 -4.29 -4.12 -0.47
C SER A 688 -2.90 -3.52 -0.41
N TYR A 689 -2.71 -2.40 0.32
CA TYR A 689 -1.41 -1.81 0.58
C TYR A 689 -0.45 -2.84 1.17
N PHE A 690 -0.84 -3.55 2.22
CA PHE A 690 0.01 -4.50 2.95
C PHE A 690 0.29 -5.79 2.17
N LEU A 691 -0.58 -6.14 1.22
CA LEU A 691 -0.46 -7.37 0.41
C LEU A 691 0.36 -7.19 -0.88
N LYS A 692 0.52 -5.96 -1.37
CA LYS A 692 1.31 -5.64 -2.57
C LYS A 692 2.69 -5.13 -2.19
N ALA A 693 3.74 -5.50 -2.92
CA ALA A 693 5.05 -4.88 -2.73
C ALA A 693 4.98 -3.35 -2.97
N GLU A 694 5.71 -2.56 -2.18
CA GLU A 694 5.59 -1.08 -2.22
C GLU A 694 5.95 -0.48 -3.59
N ASN A 695 6.92 -1.08 -4.26
CA ASN A 695 7.39 -0.69 -5.59
C ASN A 695 6.43 -1.06 -6.74
N SER A 696 5.39 -1.86 -6.46
CA SER A 696 4.38 -2.19 -7.47
C SER A 696 3.25 -1.17 -7.53
N ILE A 697 3.07 -0.37 -6.47
CA ILE A 697 2.03 0.67 -6.41
C ILE A 697 2.40 1.80 -7.36
N ARG A 698 1.62 1.92 -8.44
CA ARG A 698 1.82 3.00 -9.42
C ARG A 698 1.07 4.27 -8.99
N PRO A 699 1.52 5.47 -9.43
CA PRO A 699 0.81 6.72 -9.15
C PRO A 699 -0.69 6.67 -9.48
N GLN A 700 -1.06 5.99 -10.56
CA GLN A 700 -2.43 5.82 -11.02
C GLN A 700 -3.30 4.97 -10.06
N GLU A 701 -2.69 4.13 -9.23
CA GLU A 701 -3.39 3.20 -8.32
C GLU A 701 -3.53 3.75 -6.90
N MET A 702 -3.02 4.97 -6.64
CA MET A 702 -2.90 5.54 -5.29
C MET A 702 -4.21 5.59 -4.51
N GLN A 703 -5.34 5.88 -5.18
CA GLN A 703 -6.63 5.94 -4.50
C GLN A 703 -7.11 4.57 -3.97
N ALA A 704 -6.68 3.46 -4.58
CA ALA A 704 -7.05 2.11 -4.13
C ALA A 704 -6.29 1.65 -2.88
N VAL A 705 -5.28 2.44 -2.46
CA VAL A 705 -4.39 2.13 -1.33
C VAL A 705 -5.03 2.50 0.02
N PHE A 706 -6.14 3.24 0.06
CA PHE A 706 -6.74 3.77 1.30
C PHE A 706 -8.12 3.15 1.63
N LEU A 707 -8.45 3.02 2.91
CA LEU A 707 -9.72 2.41 3.37
C LEU A 707 -10.95 3.23 2.99
N GLN A 708 -10.79 4.55 3.03
CA GLN A 708 -11.85 5.53 2.80
C GLN A 708 -11.25 6.69 2.02
N ASN A 709 -11.98 7.17 1.03
CA ASN A 709 -11.66 8.38 0.26
C ASN A 709 -12.78 9.39 0.43
N GLN A 710 -12.97 9.86 1.66
CA GLN A 710 -14.05 10.78 2.00
C GLN A 710 -13.52 12.11 2.52
N SER A 711 -14.26 13.18 2.21
CA SER A 711 -14.03 14.50 2.79
C SER A 711 -14.44 14.52 4.25
N VAL A 712 -13.68 15.22 5.08
CA VAL A 712 -14.01 15.46 6.49
C VAL A 712 -14.44 16.91 6.67
N THR A 713 -15.45 17.13 7.50
CA THR A 713 -15.88 18.47 7.92
C THR A 713 -15.61 18.64 9.40
N VAL A 714 -14.85 19.68 9.76
CA VAL A 714 -14.54 20.04 11.14
C VAL A 714 -15.32 21.32 11.48
N ASN A 715 -16.33 21.20 12.34
CA ASN A 715 -17.12 22.32 12.84
C ASN A 715 -16.54 22.79 14.18
N LEU A 716 -15.87 23.94 14.18
CA LEU A 716 -15.26 24.51 15.39
C LEU A 716 -15.99 25.79 15.80
N ILE A 717 -16.19 25.95 17.10
CA ILE A 717 -16.65 27.20 17.70
C ILE A 717 -15.55 27.69 18.63
N LEU A 718 -14.90 28.80 18.28
CA LEU A 718 -13.97 29.46 19.18
C LEU A 718 -14.77 30.36 20.13
N ASN A 719 -14.88 29.95 21.38
CA ASN A 719 -15.47 30.73 22.46
C ASN A 719 -14.48 31.74 23.00
N ASP A 720 -14.98 32.76 23.71
CA ASP A 720 -14.18 33.80 24.37
C ASP A 720 -13.38 34.70 23.42
N VAL A 721 -13.84 34.79 22.17
CA VAL A 721 -13.36 35.79 21.22
C VAL A 721 -13.95 37.17 21.55
N GLU A 722 -13.39 38.23 20.96
CA GLU A 722 -13.96 39.57 21.13
C GLU A 722 -15.31 39.64 20.43
N ASP A 723 -16.31 40.19 21.13
CA ASP A 723 -17.69 40.24 20.62
C ASP A 723 -17.84 41.23 19.48
N GLU A 724 -18.71 40.93 18.52
CA GLU A 724 -19.00 41.77 17.35
C GLU A 724 -17.79 42.13 16.46
N ALA A 725 -16.61 41.58 16.74
CA ALA A 725 -15.38 41.84 15.99
C ALA A 725 -15.37 41.08 14.65
N ALA A 726 -14.81 41.73 13.63
CA ALA A 726 -14.54 41.11 12.34
C ALA A 726 -13.19 40.40 12.37
N TYR A 727 -13.18 39.14 11.96
CA TYR A 727 -12.01 38.29 11.86
C TYR A 727 -11.74 37.94 10.40
N VAL A 728 -10.48 38.04 10.01
CA VAL A 728 -9.97 37.53 8.74
C VAL A 728 -9.54 36.09 8.94
N VAL A 729 -10.07 35.18 8.12
CA VAL A 729 -9.71 33.76 8.08
C VAL A 729 -8.91 33.51 6.81
N LYS A 730 -7.59 33.39 6.93
CA LYS A 730 -6.69 33.09 5.81
C LYS A 730 -6.36 31.60 5.77
N LYS A 731 -6.82 30.89 4.73
CA LYS A 731 -6.55 29.46 4.49
C LYS A 731 -5.32 29.29 3.60
N ARG A 732 -4.45 28.35 3.96
CA ARG A 732 -3.40 27.77 3.10
C ARG A 732 -3.64 26.27 3.05
N SER A 733 -3.81 25.67 1.88
CA SER A 733 -4.04 24.22 1.79
C SER A 733 -3.18 23.54 0.74
N ILE A 734 -2.91 22.27 0.99
CA ILE A 734 -2.34 21.33 0.03
C ILE A 734 -3.34 20.19 -0.12
N SER A 735 -3.70 19.85 -1.35
CA SER A 735 -4.61 18.76 -1.69
C SER A 735 -4.20 18.15 -3.03
N GLN A 736 -4.85 17.05 -3.43
CA GLN A 736 -4.64 16.46 -4.76
C GLN A 736 -4.90 17.46 -5.90
N LYS A 737 -5.76 18.46 -5.66
CA LYS A 737 -6.07 19.50 -6.65
C LYS A 737 -5.01 20.59 -6.74
N ASN A 738 -4.22 20.81 -5.67
CA ASN A 738 -3.28 21.93 -5.58
C ASN A 738 -2.07 21.61 -4.69
N GLY A 739 -0.86 21.88 -5.21
CA GLY A 739 0.37 21.85 -4.42
C GLY A 739 0.98 20.44 -4.21
N SER A 740 0.44 19.44 -4.91
CA SER A 740 0.91 18.06 -4.86
C SER A 740 1.70 17.71 -6.12
N ILE A 741 3.01 17.46 -5.98
CA ILE A 741 3.87 17.11 -7.13
C ILE A 741 3.39 15.86 -7.84
N LEU A 742 2.91 14.84 -7.12
CA LEU A 742 2.44 13.62 -7.76
C LEU A 742 1.24 13.88 -8.68
N ASP A 743 0.28 14.68 -8.22
CA ASP A 743 -0.93 15.00 -8.99
C ASP A 743 -0.66 16.00 -10.12
N GLU A 744 0.19 17.01 -9.88
CA GLU A 744 0.59 17.97 -10.93
C GLU A 744 1.42 17.29 -12.02
N TRP A 745 2.36 16.41 -11.66
CA TRP A 745 3.11 15.62 -12.63
C TRP A 745 2.22 14.61 -13.37
N GLY A 746 1.15 14.11 -12.73
CA GLY A 746 0.13 13.29 -13.37
C GLY A 746 -0.59 14.00 -14.53
N LYS A 747 -0.71 15.33 -14.49
CA LYS A 747 -1.25 16.14 -15.62
C LYS A 747 -0.32 16.13 -16.84
N PHE A 748 0.97 15.89 -16.63
CA PHE A 748 1.97 15.63 -17.67
C PHE A 748 2.07 14.14 -18.01
N GLN A 749 1.07 13.33 -17.62
CA GLN A 749 1.04 11.89 -17.82
C GLN A 749 2.26 11.16 -17.24
N TYR A 750 2.87 11.72 -16.20
CA TYR A 750 4.09 11.20 -15.58
C TYR A 750 5.30 11.11 -16.53
N GLU A 751 5.39 12.02 -17.52
CA GLU A 751 6.54 12.08 -18.43
C GLU A 751 7.85 12.24 -17.65
N THR A 752 8.84 11.43 -18.01
CA THR A 752 10.16 11.40 -17.34
C THR A 752 11.16 12.35 -17.96
N ASN A 753 11.01 12.67 -19.25
CA ASN A 753 11.87 13.58 -20.00
C ASN A 753 11.27 14.99 -20.02
N LEU A 754 11.20 15.62 -18.85
CA LEU A 754 10.72 17.00 -18.73
C LEU A 754 11.79 18.00 -19.15
N GLU A 755 11.40 19.05 -19.86
CA GLU A 755 12.31 20.16 -20.13
C GLU A 755 12.57 20.96 -18.84
N ARG A 756 13.65 21.73 -18.82
CA ARG A 756 13.96 22.61 -17.69
C ARG A 756 12.82 23.60 -17.40
N ALA A 757 12.11 24.04 -18.43
CA ALA A 757 10.96 24.92 -18.28
C ALA A 757 9.79 24.23 -17.57
N ASP A 758 9.54 22.95 -17.88
CA ASP A 758 8.49 22.14 -17.23
C ASP A 758 8.81 21.91 -15.75
N VAL A 759 10.07 21.55 -15.45
CA VAL A 759 10.52 21.38 -14.06
C VAL A 759 10.35 22.68 -13.28
N LYS A 760 10.75 23.81 -13.87
CA LYS A 760 10.57 25.13 -13.24
C LYS A 760 9.09 25.47 -13.03
N TYR A 761 8.24 25.17 -14.01
CA TYR A 761 6.79 25.32 -13.86
C TYR A 761 6.26 24.50 -12.68
N LEU A 762 6.64 23.21 -12.56
CA LEU A 762 6.26 22.38 -11.42
C LEU A 762 6.75 22.95 -10.08
N GLN A 763 7.96 23.51 -10.01
CA GLN A 763 8.47 24.19 -8.81
C GLN A 763 7.60 25.40 -8.40
N GLU A 764 7.04 26.12 -9.37
CA GLU A 764 6.22 27.32 -9.15
C GLU A 764 4.77 26.99 -8.78
N ILE A 765 4.22 25.88 -9.28
CA ILE A 765 2.82 25.49 -9.03
C ILE A 765 2.64 24.49 -7.88
N CYS A 766 3.68 23.73 -7.51
CA CYS A 766 3.66 22.83 -6.35
C CYS A 766 3.81 23.62 -5.04
N ILE A 767 2.87 24.54 -4.81
CA ILE A 767 2.79 25.44 -3.66
C ILE A 767 1.38 25.40 -3.04
N PRO A 768 1.20 25.83 -1.78
CA PRO A 768 -0.13 25.87 -1.17
C PRO A 768 -1.10 26.77 -1.92
N HIS A 769 -2.34 26.32 -2.04
CA HIS A 769 -3.45 27.16 -2.45
C HIS A 769 -3.79 28.15 -1.32
N LEU A 770 -4.01 29.42 -1.65
CA LEU A 770 -4.32 30.48 -0.69
C LEU A 770 -5.72 31.03 -0.93
N SER A 771 -6.51 31.15 0.13
CA SER A 771 -7.78 31.87 0.12
C SER A 771 -7.99 32.65 1.41
N MET A 772 -8.92 33.60 1.38
CA MET A 772 -9.23 34.46 2.51
C MET A 772 -10.71 34.79 2.54
N GLU A 773 -11.31 34.75 3.73
CA GLU A 773 -12.66 35.20 3.97
C GLU A 773 -12.75 36.04 5.25
N LYS A 774 -13.86 36.76 5.43
CA LYS A 774 -14.16 37.48 6.66
C LYS A 774 -15.30 36.79 7.39
N ARG A 775 -15.18 36.69 8.71
CA ARG A 775 -16.19 36.13 9.61
C ARG A 775 -16.39 37.09 10.77
N LYS A 776 -17.64 37.26 11.20
CA LYS A 776 -17.97 38.08 12.37
C LYS A 776 -18.15 37.16 13.58
N ALA A 777 -17.65 37.58 14.74
CA ALA A 777 -17.98 36.92 16.00
C ALA A 777 -19.38 37.37 16.47
N GLU A 778 -20.16 36.42 17.00
CA GLU A 778 -21.50 36.65 17.54
C GLU A 778 -21.57 36.08 18.94
N LYS A 779 -22.02 36.87 19.93
CA LYS A 779 -22.12 36.46 21.34
C LYS A 779 -20.79 35.87 21.87
N ARG A 780 -19.66 36.49 21.51
CA ARG A 780 -18.29 36.04 21.84
C ARG A 780 -17.94 34.65 21.29
N LYS A 781 -18.61 34.20 20.23
CA LYS A 781 -18.36 32.93 19.53
C LYS A 781 -17.98 33.19 18.08
N LEU A 782 -16.92 32.55 17.60
CA LEU A 782 -16.55 32.53 16.18
C LEU A 782 -16.79 31.12 15.61
N HIS A 783 -17.76 31.00 14.71
CA HIS A 783 -18.13 29.74 14.07
C HIS A 783 -17.28 29.50 12.83
N LEU A 784 -16.69 28.32 12.74
CA LEU A 784 -15.80 27.90 11.64
C LEU A 784 -16.28 26.57 11.09
N HIS A 785 -16.62 26.56 9.80
CA HIS A 785 -17.02 25.36 9.06
C HIS A 785 -15.89 24.98 8.09
N LEU A 786 -15.06 24.02 8.49
CA LEU A 786 -13.80 23.72 7.81
C LEU A 786 -13.90 22.36 7.10
N LYS A 787 -14.13 22.39 5.78
CA LYS A 787 -14.15 21.18 4.94
C LYS A 787 -12.76 20.87 4.38
N LEU A 788 -12.40 19.60 4.42
CA LEU A 788 -11.15 19.04 3.90
C LEU A 788 -11.45 17.89 2.94
N GLU A 789 -10.87 17.92 1.75
CA GLU A 789 -10.87 16.76 0.84
C GLU A 789 -9.97 15.63 1.37
N THR A 790 -10.05 14.45 0.74
CA THR A 790 -9.21 13.29 1.08
C THR A 790 -7.73 13.68 1.09
N HIS A 791 -7.04 13.46 2.22
CA HIS A 791 -5.64 13.83 2.41
C HIS A 791 -5.31 15.32 2.30
N GLU A 792 -6.32 16.21 2.26
CA GLU A 792 -6.08 17.64 2.38
C GLU A 792 -5.61 17.97 3.81
N PHE A 793 -4.62 18.84 3.90
CA PHE A 793 -4.26 19.51 5.13
C PHE A 793 -4.17 21.01 4.89
N ALA A 794 -4.70 21.78 5.83
CA ALA A 794 -4.90 23.22 5.68
C ALA A 794 -4.58 23.98 6.96
N LEU A 795 -3.79 25.04 6.84
CA LEU A 795 -3.51 25.98 7.90
C LEU A 795 -4.41 27.22 7.75
N TYR A 796 -5.27 27.43 8.74
CA TYR A 796 -6.08 28.62 8.91
C TYR A 796 -5.38 29.59 9.87
N HIS A 797 -5.15 30.82 9.41
CA HIS A 797 -4.67 31.91 10.23
C HIS A 797 -5.80 32.92 10.43
N ILE A 798 -6.23 33.05 11.68
CA ILE A 798 -7.39 33.84 12.08
C ILE A 798 -6.91 35.01 12.93
N TYR A 799 -7.17 36.22 12.47
CA TYR A 799 -6.76 37.44 13.16
C TYR A 799 -7.83 38.52 13.00
N LYS A 800 -7.86 39.46 13.93
CA LYS A 800 -8.81 40.58 13.90
C LYS A 800 -8.49 41.47 12.71
N GLU A 801 -9.53 41.96 12.05
CA GLU A 801 -9.40 43.03 11.09
C GLU A 801 -9.07 44.33 11.82
N ASN A 802 -7.88 44.88 11.58
CA ASN A 802 -7.55 46.22 12.07
C ASN A 802 -8.38 47.21 11.25
N ARG A 803 -9.17 48.04 11.95
CA ARG A 803 -9.93 49.14 11.32
C ARG A 803 -9.01 50.26 10.84
#